data_AF-A0AAU5W963-F1
#
_entry.id   AF-A0AAU5W963-F1
#
_cell.length_a   1.000
_cell.length_b   1.000
_cell.length_c   1.000
_cell.angle_alpha   90.00
_cell.angle_beta   90.00
_cell.angle_gamma   90.00
#
_symmetry.space_group_name_H-M   'P 1'
#
loop_
_entity.id
_entity.type
_entity.pdbx_description
1 polymer ?
#
loop_
_entity_poly.entity_id
_entity_poly.type
_entity_poly.pdbx_seq_one_letter_code
_entity_poly.pdbx_strand_id
1 'polypeptide(L)'
;MYVTGVLALLLVLGAVADPVGFFALYGDPGDFLPVTRWQAAPLLVYVPLLLAGTAWTARSFGRLGRRDRFAVVWAGIVLSALVAKFAMSLVATAPHLDPADLLWATSFTVPKAALWALLPAAASLVGRPVESDATVETGTAWPVAASVTALVAATGPWVAARWSADLPDGAPSLSPEAGPLALAAGLAVLFVALTRAQTTFARRARNRTGLFLGGWLATLWAGAALGLVQTAAIVLADGFGSVLQTPAALYLRISEGVSLGAAFGWAAGLAALALSRREHAMGAVPPPRLLAAATAWTVLAAGAVVAATGSSAATTAPAGRTTGDVLPLSAVRGDRPRIVDAAGRQVLLRGVNVNQLVDFHAPRPGVPATRPLTEDDYRQMAGLGFNVVRLALSWSKIEPSPGRYDQGYLARADQAIGWAREHGLYTVLDLHQDGWNNQPTPPGASCPPGTSPMDGYDGAPAWATRADGAPRCQFTGRDISPAGDRAFTNFYYDRDGVQARLVKTWGMLAARYGGDPSIAGYDPLNEPGFGEQAPITSTLLLGRFYDRVLREIRARESRPHLFFFEPSIFWSGTGFDALPRGSFRNDPNLVFAPHLYGESITMDASLGLPPVTTIEHGFTLAARTAKDIPVWSGEWGFWGDAATVRAKVRRYSEQEDAHRIGGAFWVWKQACGDPQNGIGPIGNGFNKVDCATGKDLPRDPVAVEELSRAYPRAVPGRLRSLSTPTARTLRLTGEAARGGCDLDVWVPGDARPMPDGENVSGLTVRQVPGGWRLTGCATGRYRLTVG
;
A
#
# COMPACT_ATOMS: atom_id res chain seq x y z
N MET A 1 21.40 12.26 33.67
CA MET A 1 20.10 12.81 34.11
C MET A 1 19.59 13.84 33.12
N TYR A 2 20.36 14.86 32.71
CA TYR A 2 19.91 15.89 31.75
C TYR A 2 19.35 15.35 30.42
N VAL A 3 20.06 14.43 29.74
CA VAL A 3 19.61 13.84 28.45
C VAL A 3 18.24 13.16 28.56
N THR A 4 18.06 12.28 29.54
CA THR A 4 16.80 11.54 29.75
C THR A 4 15.66 12.46 30.17
N GLY A 5 15.93 13.47 31.00
CA GLY A 5 14.92 14.47 31.41
C GLY A 5 14.42 15.31 30.23
N VAL A 6 15.31 15.74 29.34
CA VAL A 6 14.93 16.44 28.10
C VAL A 6 14.07 15.55 27.21
N LEU A 7 14.43 14.28 27.02
CA LEU A 7 13.62 13.36 26.23
C LEU A 7 12.23 13.13 26.85
N ALA A 8 12.13 12.96 28.16
CA ALA A 8 10.84 12.78 28.84
C ALA A 8 9.92 13.99 28.66
N LEU A 9 10.46 15.22 28.78
CA LEU A 9 9.71 16.44 28.52
C LEU A 9 9.23 16.50 27.06
N LEU A 10 10.11 16.16 26.11
CA LEU A 10 9.79 16.15 24.69
C LEU A 10 8.70 15.13 24.33
N LEU A 11 8.65 13.97 24.99
CA LEU A 11 7.56 13.00 24.79
C LEU A 11 6.20 13.57 25.20
N VAL A 12 6.14 14.27 26.34
CA VAL A 12 4.90 14.91 26.81
C VAL A 12 4.49 16.05 25.88
N LEU A 13 5.42 16.94 25.54
CA LEU A 13 5.14 18.06 24.63
C LEU A 13 4.74 17.59 23.23
N GLY A 14 5.38 16.53 22.72
CA GLY A 14 5.06 15.92 21.44
C GLY A 14 3.64 15.34 21.40
N ALA A 15 3.23 14.58 22.41
CA ALA A 15 1.88 14.01 22.48
C ALA A 15 0.78 15.09 22.51
N VAL A 16 1.06 16.23 23.15
CA VAL A 16 0.11 17.36 23.20
C VAL A 16 0.07 18.12 21.87
N ALA A 17 1.24 18.34 21.24
CA ALA A 17 1.33 19.11 19.99
C ALA A 17 0.89 18.33 18.75
N ASP A 18 0.98 17.00 18.81
CA ASP A 18 0.63 16.08 17.72
C ASP A 18 -0.07 14.85 18.32
N PRO A 19 -1.39 14.97 18.60
CA PRO A 19 -2.15 13.91 19.24
C PRO A 19 -2.27 12.65 18.36
N VAL A 20 -2.15 12.79 17.04
CA VAL A 20 -2.13 11.66 16.09
C VAL A 20 -0.83 10.85 16.20
N GLY A 21 0.26 11.46 16.68
CA GLY A 21 1.59 10.85 16.68
C GLY A 21 2.20 10.76 15.27
N PHE A 22 1.74 11.61 14.34
CA PHE A 22 2.21 11.61 12.96
C PHE A 22 3.67 12.06 12.83
N PHE A 23 4.15 12.93 13.71
CA PHE A 23 5.54 13.40 13.84
C PHE A 23 6.13 13.11 15.22
N ALA A 24 5.32 13.06 16.28
CA ALA A 24 5.75 12.76 17.63
C ALA A 24 6.20 11.29 17.78
N LEU A 25 7.09 11.05 18.75
CA LEU A 25 7.47 9.68 19.14
C LEU A 25 6.36 8.94 19.89
N TYR A 26 5.41 9.70 20.42
CA TYR A 26 4.28 9.23 21.19
C TYR A 26 3.12 10.20 20.94
N GLY A 27 2.01 9.70 20.40
CA GLY A 27 0.76 10.44 20.25
C GLY A 27 -0.06 10.43 21.53
N ASP A 28 -1.18 11.14 21.53
CA ASP A 28 -2.09 11.21 22.66
C ASP A 28 -2.80 9.84 22.87
N PRO A 29 -2.74 9.23 24.06
CA PRO A 29 -3.49 8.01 24.33
C PRO A 29 -5.02 8.21 24.28
N GLY A 30 -5.53 9.45 24.27
CA GLY A 30 -6.95 9.75 24.42
C GLY A 30 -7.36 9.52 25.87
N ASP A 31 -8.29 8.60 26.11
CA ASP A 31 -8.63 8.17 27.47
C ASP A 31 -7.37 7.67 28.23
N PHE A 32 -7.02 8.33 29.34
CA PHE A 32 -5.82 8.06 30.13
C PHE A 32 -5.81 6.69 30.84
N LEU A 33 -6.95 6.00 30.88
CA LEU A 33 -7.08 4.65 31.44
C LEU A 33 -7.19 3.64 30.28
N PRO A 34 -6.08 2.95 29.92
CA PRO A 34 -6.11 2.04 28.79
C PRO A 34 -7.05 0.86 29.07
N VAL A 35 -8.02 0.64 28.18
CA VAL A 35 -8.98 -0.48 28.28
C VAL A 35 -8.56 -1.69 27.45
N THR A 36 -7.55 -1.53 26.58
CA THR A 36 -7.00 -2.61 25.75
C THR A 36 -5.47 -2.71 25.88
N ARG A 37 -4.94 -3.88 25.50
CA ARG A 37 -3.49 -4.14 25.51
C ARG A 37 -2.73 -3.19 24.57
N TRP A 38 -3.28 -2.92 23.39
CA TRP A 38 -2.61 -2.09 22.40
C TRP A 38 -2.54 -0.62 22.84
N GLN A 39 -3.52 -0.12 23.61
CA GLN A 39 -3.48 1.21 24.26
C GLN A 39 -2.49 1.26 25.42
N ALA A 40 -2.38 0.17 26.19
CA ALA A 40 -1.47 0.11 27.33
C ALA A 40 0.01 -0.01 26.92
N ALA A 41 0.30 -0.70 25.81
CA ALA A 41 1.67 -1.00 25.38
C ALA A 41 2.56 0.25 25.15
N PRO A 42 2.09 1.34 24.53
CA PRO A 42 2.84 2.60 24.47
C PRO A 42 3.28 3.14 25.84
N LEU A 43 2.38 3.16 26.82
CA LEU A 43 2.67 3.72 28.14
C LEU A 43 3.51 2.79 29.02
N LEU A 44 3.18 1.50 29.02
CA LEU A 44 3.78 0.53 29.95
C LEU A 44 5.04 -0.14 29.38
N VAL A 45 5.27 -0.07 28.06
CA VAL A 45 6.40 -0.73 27.40
C VAL A 45 7.27 0.27 26.65
N TYR A 46 6.71 1.07 25.74
CA TYR A 46 7.51 1.97 24.90
C TYR A 46 8.23 3.04 25.70
N VAL A 47 7.49 3.86 26.47
CA VAL A 47 8.06 5.00 27.20
C VAL A 47 9.14 4.55 28.21
N PRO A 48 8.91 3.53 29.08
CA PRO A 48 9.94 3.08 30.01
C PRO A 48 11.21 2.56 29.34
N LEU A 49 11.06 1.75 28.27
CA LEU A 49 12.21 1.19 27.55
C LEU A 49 13.01 2.26 26.81
N LEU A 50 12.33 3.23 26.19
CA LEU A 50 12.98 4.35 25.51
C LEU A 50 13.82 5.19 26.49
N LEU A 51 13.25 5.55 27.65
CA LEU A 51 13.95 6.34 28.66
C LEU A 51 15.11 5.57 29.29
N ALA A 52 14.92 4.27 29.58
CA ALA A 52 15.97 3.40 30.12
C ALA A 52 17.12 3.21 29.12
N GLY A 53 16.82 2.91 27.86
CA GLY A 53 17.82 2.77 26.79
C GLY A 53 18.60 4.07 26.54
N THR A 54 17.91 5.21 26.59
CA THR A 54 18.53 6.54 26.49
C THR A 54 19.49 6.80 27.65
N ALA A 55 19.07 6.51 28.88
CA ALA A 55 19.93 6.63 30.06
C ALA A 55 21.15 5.70 29.96
N TRP A 56 20.95 4.48 29.47
CA TRP A 56 22.01 3.48 29.27
C TRP A 56 23.05 3.94 28.23
N THR A 57 22.60 4.45 27.09
CA THR A 57 23.45 5.02 26.04
C THR A 57 24.26 6.21 26.57
N ALA A 58 23.59 7.18 27.21
CA ALA A 58 24.23 8.40 27.71
C ALA A 58 25.30 8.07 28.78
N ARG A 59 25.07 7.06 29.62
CA ARG A 59 26.05 6.60 30.61
C ARG A 59 27.23 5.88 29.95
N SER A 60 26.98 5.06 28.93
CA SER A 60 28.01 4.24 28.28
C SER A 60 29.00 5.06 27.47
N PHE A 61 28.54 6.16 26.86
CA PHE A 61 29.34 7.02 25.97
C PHE A 61 29.56 8.45 26.48
N GLY A 62 29.06 8.79 27.68
CA GLY A 62 29.15 10.15 28.24
C GLY A 62 30.58 10.67 28.46
N ARG A 63 31.59 9.80 28.40
CA ARG A 63 33.02 10.14 28.54
C ARG A 63 33.69 10.52 27.22
N LEU A 64 33.02 10.39 26.08
CA LEU A 64 33.58 10.78 24.78
C LEU A 64 33.81 12.29 24.70
N GLY A 65 34.74 12.70 23.83
CA GLY A 65 34.92 14.10 23.43
C GLY A 65 33.62 14.68 22.86
N ARG A 66 33.43 16.00 22.94
CA ARG A 66 32.15 16.67 22.63
C ARG A 66 31.54 16.22 21.29
N ARG A 67 32.33 16.22 20.21
CA ARG A 67 31.86 15.85 18.86
C ARG A 67 31.40 14.38 18.78
N ASP A 68 32.23 13.45 19.24
CA ASP A 68 31.89 12.02 19.20
C ASP A 68 30.74 11.66 20.15
N ARG A 69 30.66 12.31 21.32
CA ARG A 69 29.60 12.09 22.29
C ARG A 69 28.22 12.42 21.72
N PHE A 70 28.07 13.58 21.07
CA PHE A 70 26.82 13.97 20.44
C PHE A 70 26.34 12.91 19.45
N ALA A 71 27.19 12.54 18.48
CA ALA A 71 26.83 11.61 17.42
C ALA A 71 26.46 10.22 17.96
N VAL A 72 27.19 9.72 18.96
CA VAL A 72 26.96 8.39 19.53
C VAL A 72 25.73 8.37 20.44
N VAL A 73 25.52 9.41 21.26
CA VAL A 73 24.31 9.52 22.09
C VAL A 73 23.07 9.66 21.21
N TRP A 74 23.13 10.48 20.17
CA TRP A 74 22.07 10.61 19.17
C TRP A 74 21.70 9.26 18.56
N ALA A 75 22.69 8.53 18.02
CA ALA A 75 22.46 7.24 17.40
C ALA A 75 21.92 6.19 18.38
N GLY A 76 22.36 6.21 19.65
CA GLY A 76 21.85 5.28 20.66
C GLY A 76 20.44 5.63 21.18
N ILE A 77 20.01 6.89 21.11
CA ILE A 77 18.60 7.24 21.36
C ILE A 77 17.71 6.70 20.23
N VAL A 78 18.13 6.87 18.98
CA VAL A 78 17.42 6.27 17.82
C VAL A 78 17.29 4.76 17.99
N LEU A 79 18.37 4.09 18.35
CA LEU A 79 18.36 2.67 18.66
C LEU A 79 17.38 2.32 19.80
N SER A 80 17.38 3.12 20.88
CA SER A 80 16.48 2.90 22.01
C SER A 80 15.01 3.01 21.60
N ALA A 81 14.67 3.97 20.73
CA ALA A 81 13.33 4.12 20.19
C ALA A 81 12.91 2.93 19.32
N LEU A 82 13.81 2.38 18.50
CA LEU A 82 13.54 1.19 17.69
C LEU A 82 13.24 -0.03 18.55
N VAL A 83 14.10 -0.33 19.53
CA VAL A 83 13.93 -1.48 20.44
C VAL A 83 12.65 -1.34 21.27
N ALA A 84 12.39 -0.13 21.79
CA ALA A 84 11.16 0.15 22.53
C ALA A 84 9.92 -0.01 21.64
N LYS A 85 9.95 0.48 20.39
CA LYS A 85 8.82 0.36 19.45
C LYS A 85 8.56 -1.12 19.15
N PHE A 86 9.61 -1.90 18.89
CA PHE A 86 9.48 -3.33 18.65
C PHE A 86 8.83 -4.07 19.83
N ALA A 87 9.32 -3.84 21.05
CA ALA A 87 8.76 -4.45 22.25
C ALA A 87 7.28 -4.06 22.48
N MET A 88 6.93 -2.78 22.32
CA MET A 88 5.54 -2.33 22.37
C MET A 88 4.69 -3.04 21.32
N SER A 89 5.17 -3.12 20.08
CA SER A 89 4.41 -3.69 18.96
C SER A 89 4.16 -5.18 19.16
N LEU A 90 5.14 -5.89 19.73
CA LEU A 90 5.02 -7.29 20.13
C LEU A 90 3.89 -7.48 21.17
N VAL A 91 3.85 -6.62 22.19
CA VAL A 91 2.81 -6.68 23.23
C VAL A 91 1.44 -6.29 22.68
N ALA A 92 1.38 -5.26 21.83
CA ALA A 92 0.15 -4.77 21.23
C ALA A 92 -0.52 -5.82 20.32
N THR A 93 0.29 -6.58 19.56
CA THR A 93 -0.19 -7.53 18.54
C THR A 93 -0.33 -8.98 19.01
N ALA A 94 0.04 -9.29 20.25
CA ALA A 94 -0.05 -10.63 20.82
C ALA A 94 -1.49 -11.16 20.89
N PRO A 95 -1.73 -12.48 20.68
CA PRO A 95 -0.73 -13.56 20.55
C PRO A 95 -0.18 -13.78 19.13
N HIS A 96 -0.68 -13.05 18.14
CA HIS A 96 -0.32 -13.26 16.74
C HIS A 96 0.97 -12.50 16.42
N LEU A 97 2.12 -13.16 16.61
CA LEU A 97 3.44 -12.58 16.45
C LEU A 97 4.04 -12.95 15.08
N ASP A 98 4.41 -11.95 14.27
CA ASP A 98 5.37 -12.12 13.17
C ASP A 98 6.56 -11.18 13.45
N PRO A 99 7.63 -11.66 14.10
CA PRO A 99 8.74 -10.80 14.48
C PRO A 99 9.45 -10.16 13.27
N ALA A 100 9.43 -10.79 12.10
CA ALA A 100 10.02 -10.19 10.89
C ALA A 100 9.20 -8.98 10.42
N ASP A 101 7.86 -9.11 10.40
CA ASP A 101 6.97 -7.99 10.05
C ASP A 101 7.04 -6.86 11.08
N LEU A 102 7.14 -7.18 12.37
CA LEU A 102 7.31 -6.18 13.42
C LEU A 102 8.67 -5.46 13.33
N LEU A 103 9.76 -6.18 13.04
CA LEU A 103 11.09 -5.57 12.81
C LEU A 103 11.07 -4.63 11.60
N TRP A 104 10.37 -5.00 10.52
CA TRP A 104 10.17 -4.13 9.37
C TRP A 104 9.36 -2.88 9.73
N ALA A 105 8.19 -3.06 10.34
CA ALA A 105 7.27 -1.96 10.57
C ALA A 105 7.81 -0.94 11.58
N THR A 106 8.59 -1.40 12.56
CA THR A 106 9.21 -0.53 13.56
C THR A 106 10.32 0.36 12.98
N SER A 107 10.88 -0.01 11.81
CA SER A 107 11.90 0.73 11.07
C SER A 107 11.51 2.17 10.77
N PHE A 108 10.23 2.40 10.49
CA PHE A 108 9.68 3.71 10.14
C PHE A 108 9.64 4.67 11.33
N THR A 109 10.02 4.22 12.53
CA THR A 109 10.25 5.08 13.69
C THR A 109 11.60 5.81 13.60
N VAL A 110 12.56 5.32 12.81
CA VAL A 110 13.93 5.87 12.68
C VAL A 110 13.93 7.37 12.41
N PRO A 111 13.19 7.89 11.41
CA PRO A 111 13.34 9.28 11.02
C PRO A 111 12.77 10.23 12.07
N LYS A 112 11.63 9.88 12.68
CA LYS A 112 11.08 10.61 13.83
C LYS A 112 12.06 10.57 14.99
N ALA A 113 12.57 9.39 15.35
CA ALA A 113 13.55 9.25 16.43
C ALA A 113 14.83 10.03 16.18
N ALA A 114 15.32 10.06 14.93
CA ALA A 114 16.48 10.83 14.53
C ALA A 114 16.27 12.33 14.76
N LEU A 115 15.11 12.88 14.39
CA LEU A 115 14.78 14.28 14.63
C LEU A 115 14.65 14.60 16.13
N TRP A 116 13.86 13.81 16.85
CA TRP A 116 13.60 14.03 18.28
C TRP A 116 14.82 13.76 19.16
N ALA A 117 15.79 12.97 18.70
CA ALA A 117 17.04 12.71 19.41
C ALA A 117 18.02 13.89 19.37
N LEU A 118 17.85 14.88 18.48
CA LEU A 118 18.79 16.00 18.34
C LEU A 118 18.93 16.81 19.63
N LEU A 119 17.81 17.20 20.26
CA LEU A 119 17.80 18.02 21.47
C LEU A 119 18.37 17.29 22.70
N PRO A 120 17.94 16.05 23.03
CA PRO A 120 18.56 15.28 24.10
C PRO A 120 20.05 15.02 23.84
N ALA A 121 20.45 14.73 22.59
CA ALA A 121 21.85 14.55 22.25
C ALA A 121 22.67 15.84 22.44
N ALA A 122 22.13 17.00 22.09
CA ALA A 122 22.76 18.30 22.35
C ALA A 122 22.93 18.55 23.86
N ALA A 123 21.97 18.15 24.69
CA ALA A 123 22.08 18.24 26.15
C ALA A 123 23.26 17.41 26.72
N SER A 124 23.74 16.39 25.99
CA SER A 124 24.93 15.62 26.41
C SER A 124 26.25 16.44 26.36
N LEU A 125 26.24 17.59 25.67
CA LEU A 125 27.37 18.51 25.57
C LEU A 125 27.57 19.39 26.82
N VAL A 126 26.53 19.49 27.66
CA VAL A 126 26.52 20.29 28.88
C VAL A 126 27.21 19.49 30.00
N GLY A 127 28.53 19.53 30.02
CA GLY A 127 29.37 18.88 31.04
C GLY A 127 30.79 18.57 30.53
N ARG A 128 31.80 18.74 31.40
CA ARG A 128 33.18 18.34 31.08
C ARG A 128 33.26 16.80 31.01
N PRO A 129 33.83 16.22 29.94
CA PRO A 129 34.13 14.79 29.92
C PRO A 129 35.05 14.46 31.10
N VAL A 130 34.73 13.39 31.84
CA VAL A 130 35.66 12.79 32.79
C VAL A 130 36.50 11.81 31.98
N GLU A 131 37.77 12.14 31.75
CA GLU A 131 38.74 11.25 31.11
C GLU A 131 38.91 10.00 31.99
N SER A 132 38.97 8.82 31.36
CA SER A 132 39.39 7.60 32.02
C SER A 132 40.37 6.85 31.14
N ASP A 133 41.47 6.39 31.73
CA ASP A 133 42.57 5.72 31.04
C ASP A 133 42.29 4.27 30.60
N ALA A 134 41.08 3.75 30.86
CA ALA A 134 40.71 2.40 30.46
C ALA A 134 40.35 2.34 28.96
N THR A 135 41.28 1.86 28.14
CA THR A 135 41.02 1.42 26.77
C THR A 135 40.76 -0.07 26.75
N VAL A 136 39.74 -0.50 26.01
CA VAL A 136 39.56 -1.93 25.68
C VAL A 136 40.37 -2.16 24.40
N GLU A 137 41.35 -3.05 24.43
CA GLU A 137 42.02 -3.50 23.21
C GLU A 137 41.01 -4.24 22.32
N THR A 138 40.93 -3.82 21.06
CA THR A 138 39.98 -4.37 20.09
C THR A 138 40.75 -5.06 18.98
N GLY A 139 40.48 -6.36 18.77
CA GLY A 139 41.00 -7.11 17.63
C GLY A 139 40.46 -6.61 16.28
N THR A 140 40.88 -7.25 15.19
CA THR A 140 40.46 -6.84 13.82
C THR A 140 38.94 -6.87 13.64
N ALA A 141 38.39 -5.91 12.86
CA ALA A 141 36.93 -5.73 12.70
C ALA A 141 36.27 -6.67 11.68
N TRP A 142 37.05 -7.22 10.74
CA TRP A 142 36.54 -8.08 9.67
C TRP A 142 35.93 -9.41 10.14
N PRO A 143 36.39 -10.09 11.23
CA PRO A 143 35.74 -11.32 11.71
C PRO A 143 34.35 -11.07 12.28
N VAL A 144 34.13 -9.91 12.92
CA VAL A 144 32.79 -9.48 13.37
C VAL A 144 31.89 -9.28 12.16
N ALA A 145 32.37 -8.55 11.14
CA ALA A 145 31.62 -8.30 9.91
C ALA A 145 31.28 -9.60 9.18
N ALA A 146 32.24 -10.52 9.03
CA ALA A 146 32.04 -11.81 8.38
C ALA A 146 30.99 -12.65 9.10
N SER A 147 31.03 -12.70 10.43
CA SER A 147 30.07 -13.46 11.24
C SER A 147 28.65 -12.92 11.09
N VAL A 148 28.48 -11.59 11.12
CA VAL A 148 27.18 -10.94 10.98
C VAL A 148 26.65 -11.06 9.55
N THR A 149 27.49 -10.87 8.53
CA THR A 149 27.08 -11.06 7.13
C THR A 149 26.69 -12.51 6.86
N ALA A 150 27.40 -13.49 7.43
CA ALA A 150 27.02 -14.90 7.32
C ALA A 150 25.67 -15.19 8.01
N LEU A 151 25.43 -14.60 9.17
CA LEU A 151 24.13 -14.68 9.84
C LEU A 151 23.03 -14.08 8.97
N VAL A 152 23.22 -12.88 8.42
CA VAL A 152 22.27 -12.24 7.49
C VAL A 152 22.11 -13.06 6.21
N ALA A 153 23.13 -13.72 5.69
CA ALA A 153 22.96 -14.62 4.54
C ALA A 153 22.08 -15.84 4.89
N ALA A 154 22.21 -16.38 6.11
CA ALA A 154 21.46 -17.55 6.56
C ALA A 154 20.01 -17.23 6.98
N THR A 155 19.79 -16.09 7.65
CA THR A 155 18.48 -15.73 8.23
C THR A 155 17.83 -14.53 7.55
N GLY A 156 18.59 -13.76 6.77
CA GLY A 156 18.13 -12.58 6.04
C GLY A 156 17.03 -12.88 5.05
N PRO A 157 16.99 -14.01 4.32
CA PRO A 157 15.84 -14.36 3.49
C PRO A 157 14.48 -14.29 4.20
N TRP A 158 14.42 -14.64 5.50
CA TRP A 158 13.19 -14.56 6.30
C TRP A 158 12.81 -13.12 6.69
N VAL A 159 13.80 -12.24 6.87
CA VAL A 159 13.61 -10.85 7.31
C VAL A 159 13.53 -9.86 6.13
N ALA A 160 14.46 -10.00 5.17
CA ALA A 160 14.69 -9.11 4.06
C ALA A 160 13.75 -9.32 2.86
N ALA A 161 13.14 -10.51 2.70
CA ALA A 161 12.09 -10.71 1.69
C ALA A 161 10.90 -9.75 1.87
N ARG A 162 10.74 -9.21 3.09
CA ARG A 162 9.72 -8.21 3.39
C ARG A 162 10.09 -6.79 2.90
N TRP A 163 11.34 -6.52 2.50
CA TRP A 163 11.89 -5.16 2.35
C TRP A 163 12.28 -4.79 0.91
N SER A 164 12.09 -5.68 -0.05
CA SER A 164 12.66 -5.48 -1.40
C SER A 164 11.70 -5.73 -2.55
N ALA A 165 10.41 -5.91 -2.30
CA ALA A 165 9.45 -6.26 -3.35
C ALA A 165 9.30 -5.15 -4.41
N ASP A 166 9.56 -3.91 -4.04
CA ASP A 166 9.49 -2.72 -4.88
C ASP A 166 10.86 -2.29 -5.45
N LEU A 167 11.92 -3.05 -5.20
CA LEU A 167 13.22 -2.79 -5.82
C LEU A 167 13.20 -3.19 -7.31
N PRO A 168 13.86 -2.42 -8.19
CA PRO A 168 14.09 -2.83 -9.56
C PRO A 168 14.86 -4.16 -9.64
N ASP A 169 14.64 -4.90 -10.72
CA ASP A 169 15.36 -6.14 -10.97
C ASP A 169 16.88 -5.90 -11.00
N GLY A 170 17.64 -6.76 -10.31
CA GLY A 170 19.09 -6.66 -10.21
C GLY A 170 19.62 -5.64 -9.19
N ALA A 171 18.76 -4.84 -8.54
CA ALA A 171 19.19 -3.94 -7.47
C ALA A 171 19.79 -4.74 -6.29
N PRO A 172 20.88 -4.26 -5.65
CA PRO A 172 21.46 -4.92 -4.48
C PRO A 172 20.42 -5.16 -3.39
N SER A 173 20.16 -6.42 -3.07
CA SER A 173 19.09 -6.83 -2.17
C SER A 173 19.61 -7.87 -1.18
N LEU A 174 18.94 -8.00 -0.05
CA LEU A 174 19.16 -9.10 0.91
C LEU A 174 18.06 -10.16 0.80
N SER A 175 17.11 -9.97 -0.10
CA SER A 175 16.08 -10.96 -0.43
C SER A 175 16.57 -11.89 -1.53
N PRO A 176 16.38 -13.21 -1.40
CA PRO A 176 16.65 -14.15 -2.49
C PRO A 176 15.68 -13.97 -3.67
N GLU A 177 14.52 -13.35 -3.48
CA GLU A 177 13.53 -13.09 -4.53
C GLU A 177 14.04 -12.11 -5.59
N ALA A 178 15.07 -11.32 -5.28
CA ALA A 178 15.73 -10.43 -6.22
C ALA A 178 16.73 -11.17 -7.15
N GLY A 179 16.95 -12.47 -6.93
CA GLY A 179 17.90 -13.30 -7.66
C GLY A 179 19.29 -13.36 -7.03
N PRO A 180 20.10 -14.36 -7.42
CA PRO A 180 21.37 -14.67 -6.75
C PRO A 180 22.43 -13.57 -6.87
N LEU A 181 22.47 -12.86 -8.00
CA LEU A 181 23.42 -11.76 -8.22
C LEU A 181 23.08 -10.53 -7.38
N ALA A 182 21.80 -10.16 -7.33
CA ALA A 182 21.31 -9.08 -6.48
C ALA A 182 21.56 -9.37 -4.99
N LEU A 183 21.34 -10.62 -4.57
CA LEU A 183 21.63 -11.09 -3.21
C LEU A 183 23.11 -10.97 -2.87
N ALA A 184 23.99 -11.46 -3.73
CA ALA A 184 25.44 -11.39 -3.54
C ALA A 184 25.92 -9.93 -3.47
N ALA A 185 25.40 -9.05 -4.34
CA ALA A 185 25.73 -7.63 -4.32
C ALA A 185 25.29 -6.95 -3.01
N GLY A 186 24.08 -7.24 -2.52
CA GLY A 186 23.58 -6.71 -1.25
C GLY A 186 24.42 -7.16 -0.06
N LEU A 187 24.79 -8.44 0.00
CA LEU A 187 25.66 -8.98 1.05
C LEU A 187 27.07 -8.36 1.02
N ALA A 188 27.62 -8.11 -0.17
CA ALA A 188 28.92 -7.46 -0.34
C ALA A 188 28.90 -6.00 0.16
N VAL A 189 27.87 -5.23 -0.21
CA VAL A 189 27.68 -3.86 0.28
C VAL A 189 27.59 -3.84 1.80
N LEU A 190 26.77 -4.72 2.39
CA LEU A 190 26.61 -4.84 3.83
C LEU A 190 27.95 -5.17 4.52
N PHE A 191 28.69 -6.15 4.01
CA PHE A 191 29.98 -6.57 4.59
C PHE A 191 31.01 -5.44 4.61
N VAL A 192 31.16 -4.72 3.49
CA VAL A 192 32.11 -3.61 3.37
C VAL A 192 31.72 -2.47 4.31
N ALA A 193 30.44 -2.08 4.31
CA ALA A 193 29.93 -1.03 5.16
C ALA A 193 30.07 -1.38 6.65
N LEU A 194 29.75 -2.62 7.02
CA LEU A 194 29.87 -3.11 8.40
C LEU A 194 31.32 -3.16 8.87
N THR A 195 32.25 -3.61 8.03
CA THR A 195 33.67 -3.62 8.37
C THR A 195 34.15 -2.20 8.70
N ARG A 196 33.81 -1.20 7.86
CA ARG A 196 34.18 0.19 8.08
C ARG A 196 33.50 0.78 9.32
N ALA A 197 32.20 0.58 9.49
CA ALA A 197 31.48 1.10 10.64
C ALA A 197 32.00 0.48 11.95
N GLN A 198 32.26 -0.84 11.96
CA GLN A 198 32.77 -1.55 13.12
C GLN A 198 34.16 -1.07 13.54
N THR A 199 35.09 -0.85 12.59
CA THR A 199 36.39 -0.26 12.93
C THR A 199 36.25 1.10 13.61
N THR A 200 35.27 1.90 13.18
CA THR A 200 35.03 3.25 13.70
C THR A 200 34.47 3.21 15.12
N PHE A 201 33.45 2.39 15.36
CA PHE A 201 32.82 2.28 16.68
C PHE A 201 33.68 1.52 17.69
N ALA A 202 34.43 0.50 17.28
CA ALA A 202 35.36 -0.21 18.14
C ALA A 202 36.45 0.72 18.70
N ARG A 203 37.04 1.60 17.88
CA ARG A 203 38.01 2.62 18.33
C ARG A 203 37.43 3.62 19.34
N ARG A 204 36.12 3.83 19.30
CA ARG A 204 35.40 4.74 20.22
C ARG A 204 34.95 4.05 21.51
N ALA A 205 35.01 2.73 21.60
CA ALA A 205 34.57 1.99 22.77
C ALA A 205 35.60 2.12 23.92
N ARG A 206 35.15 2.62 25.08
CA ARG A 206 35.99 2.80 26.29
C ARG A 206 35.66 1.80 27.40
N ASN A 207 34.66 0.95 27.20
CA ASN A 207 34.27 -0.10 28.14
C ASN A 207 33.50 -1.21 27.38
N ARG A 208 33.25 -2.33 28.05
CA ARG A 208 32.53 -3.48 27.49
C ARG A 208 31.13 -3.11 26.98
N THR A 209 30.43 -2.27 27.71
CA THR A 209 29.09 -1.79 27.33
C THR A 209 29.12 -0.97 26.04
N GLY A 210 30.09 -0.07 25.90
CA GLY A 210 30.32 0.73 24.71
C GLY A 210 30.80 -0.10 23.52
N LEU A 211 31.53 -1.20 23.75
CA LEU A 211 31.92 -2.14 22.70
C LEU A 211 30.70 -2.91 22.15
N PHE A 212 29.81 -3.37 23.04
CA PHE A 212 28.56 -4.02 22.64
C PHE A 212 27.65 -3.07 21.86
N LEU A 213 27.40 -1.87 22.41
CA LEU A 213 26.58 -0.84 21.76
C LEU A 213 27.21 -0.36 20.44
N GLY A 214 28.55 -0.26 20.39
CA GLY A 214 29.27 0.07 19.17
C GLY A 214 29.04 -0.92 18.03
N GLY A 215 28.90 -2.21 18.36
CA GLY A 215 28.50 -3.26 17.40
C GLY A 215 27.11 -3.03 16.81
N TRP A 216 26.13 -2.70 17.66
CA TRP A 216 24.78 -2.33 17.19
C TRP A 216 24.81 -1.10 16.28
N LEU A 217 25.46 -0.02 16.72
CA LEU A 217 25.54 1.20 15.93
C LEU A 217 26.23 0.96 14.58
N ALA A 218 27.28 0.12 14.54
CA ALA A 218 27.94 -0.24 13.30
C ALA A 218 26.98 -0.90 12.30
N THR A 219 26.13 -1.81 12.77
CA THR A 219 25.15 -2.48 11.91
C THR A 219 24.03 -1.54 11.42
N LEU A 220 23.57 -0.57 12.23
CA LEU A 220 22.61 0.44 11.79
C LEU A 220 23.18 1.28 10.63
N TRP A 221 24.43 1.73 10.77
CA TRP A 221 25.12 2.49 9.73
C TRP A 221 25.37 1.66 8.46
N ALA A 222 25.70 0.38 8.61
CA ALA A 222 25.86 -0.53 7.46
C ALA A 222 24.53 -0.72 6.71
N GLY A 223 23.43 -0.83 7.44
CA GLY A 223 22.08 -0.88 6.89
C GLY A 223 21.70 0.41 6.14
N ALA A 224 21.94 1.58 6.73
CA ALA A 224 21.71 2.86 6.07
C ALA A 224 22.52 3.00 4.76
N ALA A 225 23.76 2.51 4.75
CA ALA A 225 24.59 2.48 3.54
C ALA A 225 24.02 1.57 2.45
N LEU A 226 23.44 0.42 2.81
CA LEU A 226 22.72 -0.42 1.85
C LEU A 226 21.50 0.31 1.27
N GLY A 227 20.71 0.98 2.11
CA GLY A 227 19.56 1.76 1.66
C GLY A 227 19.93 2.90 0.69
N LEU A 228 21.06 3.57 0.92
CA LEU A 228 21.63 4.56 -0.02
C LEU A 228 21.93 3.94 -1.38
N VAL A 229 22.56 2.77 -1.42
CA VAL A 229 22.87 2.05 -2.66
C VAL A 229 21.61 1.62 -3.39
N GLN A 230 20.62 1.12 -2.65
CA GLN A 230 19.31 0.74 -3.21
C GLN A 230 18.57 1.93 -3.81
N THR A 231 18.62 3.09 -3.16
CA THR A 231 18.06 4.33 -3.68
C THR A 231 18.72 4.74 -5.00
N ALA A 232 20.05 4.64 -5.08
CA ALA A 232 20.76 4.91 -6.33
C ALA A 232 20.33 3.95 -7.45
N ALA A 233 20.11 2.67 -7.13
CA ALA A 233 19.60 1.70 -8.11
C ALA A 233 18.19 2.05 -8.61
N ILE A 234 17.29 2.50 -7.73
CA ILE A 234 15.95 3.00 -8.10
C ILE A 234 16.07 4.20 -9.06
N VAL A 235 16.87 5.20 -8.72
CA VAL A 235 17.05 6.40 -9.56
C VAL A 235 17.64 6.06 -10.92
N LEU A 236 18.53 5.08 -11.00
CA LEU A 236 19.10 4.62 -12.27
C LEU A 236 18.09 3.85 -13.13
N ALA A 237 17.18 3.10 -12.52
CA ALA A 237 16.15 2.33 -13.22
C ALA A 237 14.97 3.20 -13.67
N ASP A 238 14.52 4.10 -12.80
CA ASP A 238 13.24 4.82 -12.94
C ASP A 238 13.43 6.26 -13.40
N GLY A 239 14.67 6.74 -13.38
CA GLY A 239 15.00 8.16 -13.48
C GLY A 239 14.72 8.91 -12.18
N PHE A 240 14.92 10.23 -12.23
CA PHE A 240 14.71 11.11 -11.08
C PHE A 240 13.23 11.38 -10.78
N GLY A 241 12.34 11.16 -11.76
CA GLY A 241 10.91 11.44 -11.66
C GLY A 241 10.62 12.86 -11.16
N SER A 242 9.89 12.99 -10.05
CA SER A 242 9.67 14.29 -9.40
C SER A 242 10.81 14.68 -8.45
N VAL A 243 10.88 15.97 -8.09
CA VAL A 243 11.89 16.49 -7.14
C VAL A 243 11.79 15.82 -5.76
N LEU A 244 10.59 15.37 -5.34
CA LEU A 244 10.37 14.72 -4.05
C LEU A 244 10.49 13.19 -4.08
N GLN A 245 10.45 12.57 -5.27
CA GLN A 245 10.52 11.12 -5.41
C GLN A 245 11.82 10.53 -4.87
N THR A 246 12.97 11.10 -5.24
CA THR A 246 14.28 10.59 -4.76
C THR A 246 14.43 10.73 -3.24
N PRO A 247 14.12 11.89 -2.62
CA PRO A 247 14.08 12.01 -1.17
C PRO A 247 13.15 10.99 -0.48
N ALA A 248 11.96 10.75 -1.04
CA ALA A 248 11.01 9.78 -0.50
C ALA A 248 11.56 8.34 -0.57
N ALA A 249 12.10 7.93 -1.73
CA ALA A 249 12.75 6.63 -1.89
C ALA A 249 13.92 6.46 -0.91
N LEU A 250 14.75 7.50 -0.76
CA LEU A 250 15.87 7.50 0.18
C LEU A 250 15.41 7.28 1.62
N TYR A 251 14.37 8.00 2.03
CA TYR A 251 13.76 7.89 3.35
C TYR A 251 13.32 6.45 3.64
N LEU A 252 12.61 5.84 2.69
CA LEU A 252 12.11 4.46 2.83
C LEU A 252 13.27 3.48 2.94
N ARG A 253 14.22 3.51 1.99
CA ARG A 253 15.31 2.54 1.93
C ARG A 253 16.27 2.65 3.11
N ILE A 254 16.57 3.86 3.58
CA ILE A 254 17.38 4.05 4.79
C ILE A 254 16.64 3.49 6.01
N SER A 255 15.35 3.77 6.16
CA SER A 255 14.55 3.26 7.28
C SER A 255 14.60 1.73 7.33
N GLU A 256 14.32 1.07 6.21
CA GLU A 256 14.40 -0.39 6.07
C GLU A 256 15.81 -0.93 6.37
N GLY A 257 16.84 -0.34 5.77
CA GLY A 257 18.23 -0.74 6.00
C GLY A 257 18.64 -0.62 7.47
N VAL A 258 18.30 0.48 8.14
CA VAL A 258 18.57 0.68 9.58
C VAL A 258 17.86 -0.37 10.43
N SER A 259 16.67 -0.83 10.04
CA SER A 259 16.03 -1.94 10.75
C SER A 259 16.80 -3.26 10.69
N LEU A 260 17.56 -3.51 9.61
CA LEU A 260 18.48 -4.66 9.56
C LEU A 260 19.47 -4.58 10.71
N GLY A 261 20.04 -3.39 10.90
CA GLY A 261 21.01 -3.16 11.94
C GLY A 261 20.42 -3.33 13.33
N ALA A 262 19.16 -2.92 13.53
CA ALA A 262 18.49 -3.14 14.80
C ALA A 262 18.23 -4.64 15.04
N ALA A 263 17.86 -5.40 14.01
CA ALA A 263 17.59 -6.84 14.15
C ALA A 263 18.85 -7.65 14.50
N PHE A 264 19.99 -7.32 13.87
CA PHE A 264 21.21 -8.14 13.94
C PHE A 264 22.36 -7.51 14.74
N GLY A 265 22.19 -6.28 15.24
CA GLY A 265 23.22 -5.55 15.97
C GLY A 265 23.71 -6.24 17.25
N TRP A 266 22.84 -7.02 17.90
CA TRP A 266 23.22 -7.80 19.08
C TRP A 266 24.27 -8.85 18.78
N ALA A 267 24.21 -9.48 17.60
CA ALA A 267 25.19 -10.46 17.18
C ALA A 267 26.56 -9.79 16.98
N ALA A 268 26.58 -8.59 16.38
CA ALA A 268 27.79 -7.79 16.23
C ALA A 268 28.39 -7.39 17.58
N GLY A 269 27.55 -6.94 18.53
CA GLY A 269 27.97 -6.58 19.87
C GLY A 269 28.54 -7.76 20.67
N LEU A 270 27.90 -8.93 20.62
CA LEU A 270 28.38 -10.15 21.27
C LEU A 270 29.68 -10.66 20.65
N ALA A 271 29.79 -10.65 19.31
CA ALA A 271 31.00 -11.05 18.61
C ALA A 271 32.18 -10.13 18.97
N ALA A 272 31.95 -8.82 19.04
CA ALA A 272 32.97 -7.86 19.46
C ALA A 272 33.46 -8.12 20.90
N LEU A 273 32.54 -8.39 21.84
CA LEU A 273 32.87 -8.74 23.23
C LEU A 273 33.64 -10.07 23.36
N ALA A 274 33.32 -11.05 22.52
CA ALA A 274 33.99 -12.34 22.53
C ALA A 274 35.42 -12.24 21.99
N LEU A 275 35.62 -11.46 20.92
CA LEU A 275 36.93 -11.25 20.31
C LEU A 275 37.84 -10.36 21.16
N SER A 276 37.30 -9.36 21.87
CA SER A 276 38.08 -8.55 22.81
C SER A 276 38.58 -9.34 24.04
N ARG A 277 38.06 -10.56 24.28
CA ARG A 277 38.54 -11.46 25.34
C ARG A 277 39.67 -12.39 24.88
N ARG A 278 39.85 -12.58 23.56
CA ARG A 278 40.71 -13.63 23.00
C ARG A 278 42.18 -13.24 22.81
N GLU A 279 42.58 -11.99 22.99
CA GLU A 279 44.00 -11.61 22.87
C GLU A 279 44.82 -11.81 24.16
N HIS A 280 44.18 -12.03 25.32
CA HIS A 280 44.87 -12.41 26.56
C HIS A 280 45.02 -13.92 26.77
N ALA A 281 44.42 -14.74 25.90
CA ALA A 281 44.49 -16.20 25.99
C ALA A 281 44.66 -16.79 24.59
N MET A 282 45.90 -17.19 24.30
CA MET A 282 46.40 -17.99 23.17
C MET A 282 47.28 -17.23 22.18
N GLY A 283 48.54 -17.70 22.10
CA GLY A 283 49.49 -17.36 21.06
C GLY A 283 48.99 -17.75 19.67
N ALA A 284 49.54 -17.04 18.68
CA ALA A 284 49.18 -17.05 17.28
C ALA A 284 48.95 -18.45 16.68
N VAL A 285 47.84 -18.60 15.96
CA VAL A 285 47.67 -19.62 14.92
C VAL A 285 47.27 -18.89 13.63
N PRO A 286 47.92 -19.15 12.47
CA PRO A 286 47.65 -18.42 11.22
C PRO A 286 46.33 -18.86 10.56
N PRO A 287 45.69 -18.01 9.72
CA PRO A 287 44.50 -18.37 8.96
C PRO A 287 44.92 -19.13 7.70
N PRO A 288 44.42 -20.36 7.45
CA PRO A 288 43.26 -20.50 6.56
C PRO A 288 42.49 -21.81 6.81
N ARG A 289 41.58 -21.85 7.80
CA ARG A 289 40.64 -22.99 7.94
C ARG A 289 39.20 -22.63 8.29
N LEU A 290 38.90 -21.38 8.61
CA LEU A 290 37.53 -20.92 8.88
C LEU A 290 36.72 -20.61 7.62
N LEU A 291 37.36 -20.44 6.46
CA LEU A 291 36.69 -20.34 5.16
C LEU A 291 36.21 -21.70 4.61
N ALA A 292 36.73 -22.83 5.12
CA ALA A 292 36.32 -24.17 4.69
C ALA A 292 35.10 -24.71 5.47
N ALA A 293 34.77 -24.11 6.62
CA ALA A 293 33.59 -24.49 7.39
C ALA A 293 32.30 -23.76 6.94
N ALA A 294 32.45 -22.62 6.25
CA ALA A 294 31.32 -21.85 5.70
C ALA A 294 30.82 -22.37 4.33
N THR A 295 31.63 -23.16 3.63
CA THR A 295 31.28 -23.80 2.35
C THR A 295 30.69 -25.21 2.50
N ALA A 296 30.70 -25.79 3.71
CA ALA A 296 30.12 -27.11 3.97
C ALA A 296 28.66 -27.09 4.45
N TRP A 297 28.06 -25.91 4.67
CA TRP A 297 26.64 -25.76 5.02
C TRP A 297 25.78 -25.13 3.91
N THR A 298 26.39 -24.76 2.78
CA THR A 298 25.70 -24.21 1.60
C THR A 298 25.44 -25.25 0.49
N VAL A 299 25.79 -26.52 0.71
CA VAL A 299 25.57 -27.62 -0.26
C VAL A 299 24.53 -28.66 0.23
N LEU A 300 23.92 -28.47 1.41
CA LEU A 300 22.86 -29.37 1.93
C LEU A 300 21.51 -28.67 2.16
N ALA A 301 21.20 -27.65 1.35
CA ALA A 301 19.85 -27.06 1.25
C ALA A 301 19.40 -26.87 -0.21
N ALA A 302 19.93 -27.68 -1.12
CA ALA A 302 19.48 -27.77 -2.50
C ALA A 302 19.13 -29.24 -2.79
N GLY A 303 17.91 -29.65 -2.43
CA GLY A 303 17.44 -31.01 -2.66
C GLY A 303 15.95 -31.17 -2.36
N ALA A 304 15.19 -31.51 -3.41
CA ALA A 304 13.76 -31.81 -3.50
C ALA A 304 12.83 -30.57 -3.50
N VAL A 305 12.02 -30.30 -4.52
CA VAL A 305 11.27 -31.23 -5.39
C VAL A 305 11.17 -30.69 -6.83
N VAL A 306 11.46 -31.56 -7.81
CA VAL A 306 11.07 -31.40 -9.22
C VAL A 306 9.95 -32.39 -9.52
N ALA A 307 8.92 -31.85 -10.18
CA ALA A 307 7.94 -32.46 -11.07
C ALA A 307 6.96 -33.54 -10.56
N ALA A 308 5.68 -33.21 -10.66
CA ALA A 308 4.74 -34.06 -11.38
C ALA A 308 3.95 -33.19 -12.38
N THR A 309 4.10 -33.51 -13.67
CA THR A 309 3.31 -33.02 -14.81
C THR A 309 2.21 -34.03 -15.15
N GLY A 310 1.13 -33.56 -15.78
CA GLY A 310 0.15 -34.36 -16.54
C GLY A 310 -1.29 -34.17 -16.07
N SER A 311 -2.06 -33.29 -16.74
CA SER A 311 -3.12 -33.59 -17.74
C SER A 311 -4.46 -34.00 -17.09
N SER A 312 -5.65 -33.62 -17.54
CA SER A 312 -6.12 -33.14 -18.84
C SER A 312 -7.38 -32.29 -18.69
N ALA A 313 -7.63 -31.46 -19.69
CA ALA A 313 -8.86 -30.70 -19.86
C ALA A 313 -10.10 -31.62 -19.95
N ALA A 314 -11.19 -31.22 -19.29
CA ALA A 314 -12.53 -31.57 -19.73
C ALA A 314 -13.03 -30.43 -20.63
N THR A 315 -13.11 -30.73 -21.91
CA THR A 315 -13.69 -29.86 -22.95
C THR A 315 -15.19 -30.11 -22.96
N THR A 316 -15.98 -29.08 -22.65
CA THR A 316 -17.38 -29.02 -23.09
C THR A 316 -17.51 -27.89 -24.09
N ALA A 317 -17.75 -28.27 -25.34
CA ALA A 317 -18.09 -27.40 -26.46
C ALA A 317 -19.55 -26.90 -26.32
N PRO A 318 -19.93 -25.84 -27.06
CA PRO A 318 -20.75 -24.76 -26.52
C PRO A 318 -22.26 -25.00 -26.68
N ALA A 319 -23.03 -24.51 -25.72
CA ALA A 319 -24.42 -24.12 -25.95
C ALA A 319 -24.44 -22.74 -26.62
N GLY A 320 -25.36 -22.56 -27.57
CA GLY A 320 -25.45 -21.40 -28.46
C GLY A 320 -25.36 -20.06 -27.75
N ARG A 321 -24.50 -19.17 -28.27
CA ARG A 321 -24.26 -17.83 -27.74
C ARG A 321 -25.25 -16.83 -28.31
N THR A 322 -25.85 -16.06 -27.42
CA THR A 322 -26.35 -14.72 -27.71
C THR A 322 -25.25 -13.70 -27.39
N THR A 323 -25.00 -12.79 -28.33
CA THR A 323 -24.02 -11.71 -28.22
C THR A 323 -24.50 -10.65 -27.22
N GLY A 324 -24.21 -10.82 -25.93
CA GLY A 324 -24.59 -9.85 -24.89
C GLY A 324 -24.14 -10.15 -23.45
N ASP A 325 -23.93 -11.40 -23.07
CA ASP A 325 -23.72 -11.78 -21.67
C ASP A 325 -22.26 -11.61 -21.19
N VAL A 326 -22.11 -11.07 -19.98
CA VAL A 326 -20.84 -11.03 -19.25
C VAL A 326 -20.47 -12.41 -18.70
N LEU A 327 -19.19 -12.77 -18.76
CA LEU A 327 -18.68 -14.09 -18.38
C LEU A 327 -17.98 -14.02 -17.02
N PRO A 328 -18.04 -15.07 -16.19
CA PRO A 328 -17.28 -15.14 -14.95
C PRO A 328 -15.80 -14.79 -15.16
N LEU A 329 -15.26 -13.92 -14.30
CA LEU A 329 -13.85 -13.51 -14.33
C LEU A 329 -12.99 -14.31 -13.35
N SER A 330 -11.71 -14.43 -13.67
CA SER A 330 -10.66 -14.99 -12.83
C SER A 330 -9.33 -14.28 -13.10
N ALA A 331 -8.36 -14.40 -12.19
CA ALA A 331 -7.04 -13.84 -12.39
C ALA A 331 -6.05 -14.91 -12.85
N VAL A 332 -5.08 -14.48 -13.66
CA VAL A 332 -3.85 -15.22 -13.92
C VAL A 332 -2.71 -14.49 -13.24
N ARG A 333 -1.91 -15.22 -12.46
CA ARG A 333 -0.76 -14.71 -11.69
C ARG A 333 0.59 -15.11 -12.29
N GLY A 334 1.68 -14.64 -11.70
CA GLY A 334 3.07 -14.87 -12.14
C GLY A 334 3.54 -13.81 -13.14
N ASP A 335 4.54 -14.11 -13.97
CA ASP A 335 5.25 -13.13 -14.82
C ASP A 335 4.38 -12.32 -15.81
N ARG A 336 3.13 -12.73 -16.03
CA ARG A 336 2.22 -12.14 -17.03
C ARG A 336 0.83 -12.01 -16.44
N PRO A 337 0.69 -11.25 -15.35
CA PRO A 337 -0.55 -11.21 -14.63
C PRO A 337 -1.61 -10.49 -15.46
N ARG A 338 -2.84 -11.01 -15.44
CA ARG A 338 -3.98 -10.45 -16.18
C ARG A 338 -5.30 -10.98 -15.65
N ILE A 339 -6.37 -10.23 -15.88
CA ILE A 339 -7.75 -10.70 -15.67
C ILE A 339 -8.20 -11.45 -16.93
N VAL A 340 -8.83 -12.60 -16.75
CA VAL A 340 -9.40 -13.41 -17.83
C VAL A 340 -10.83 -13.79 -17.54
N ASP A 341 -11.63 -13.98 -18.59
CA ASP A 341 -12.95 -14.58 -18.45
C ASP A 341 -12.94 -16.11 -18.55
N ALA A 342 -14.10 -16.73 -18.31
CA ALA A 342 -14.29 -18.19 -18.39
C ALA A 342 -14.02 -18.78 -19.80
N ALA A 343 -13.97 -17.95 -20.84
CA ALA A 343 -13.55 -18.37 -22.19
C ALA A 343 -12.02 -18.26 -22.41
N GLY A 344 -11.27 -17.82 -21.39
CA GLY A 344 -9.83 -17.66 -21.43
C GLY A 344 -9.37 -16.39 -22.18
N ARG A 345 -10.27 -15.44 -22.43
CA ARG A 345 -9.92 -14.15 -23.03
C ARG A 345 -9.34 -13.24 -21.96
N GLN A 346 -8.28 -12.50 -22.28
CA GLN A 346 -7.83 -11.41 -21.43
C GLN A 346 -8.83 -10.26 -21.51
N VAL A 347 -9.30 -9.77 -20.36
CA VAL A 347 -10.30 -8.70 -20.23
C VAL A 347 -9.64 -7.44 -19.68
N LEU A 348 -9.92 -6.29 -20.29
CA LEU A 348 -9.57 -4.97 -19.72
C LEU A 348 -10.83 -4.34 -19.15
N LEU A 349 -10.88 -4.11 -17.84
CA LEU A 349 -12.02 -3.52 -17.15
C LEU A 349 -11.86 -1.99 -17.09
N ARG A 350 -12.63 -1.23 -17.88
CA ARG A 350 -12.63 0.24 -17.91
C ARG A 350 -14.02 0.79 -17.65
N GLY A 351 -14.13 1.70 -16.69
CA GLY A 351 -15.42 2.17 -16.21
C GLY A 351 -15.36 3.36 -15.27
N VAL A 352 -16.37 3.44 -14.39
CA VAL A 352 -16.60 4.56 -13.48
C VAL A 352 -17.03 4.08 -12.11
N ASN A 353 -16.75 4.88 -11.08
CA ASN A 353 -17.31 4.73 -9.74
C ASN A 353 -18.76 5.23 -9.70
N VAL A 354 -19.61 4.54 -8.94
CA VAL A 354 -21.04 4.83 -8.75
C VAL A 354 -21.32 4.95 -7.25
N ASN A 355 -21.39 6.20 -6.76
CA ASN A 355 -21.51 6.51 -5.33
C ASN A 355 -22.95 6.79 -4.83
N GLN A 356 -23.96 6.57 -5.67
CA GLN A 356 -25.33 7.00 -5.37
C GLN A 356 -26.02 6.20 -4.25
N LEU A 357 -25.45 5.06 -3.85
CA LEU A 357 -25.91 4.26 -2.71
C LEU A 357 -25.10 4.48 -1.43
N VAL A 358 -24.11 5.38 -1.45
CA VAL A 358 -23.29 5.71 -0.29
C VAL A 358 -24.08 6.53 0.73
N ASP A 359 -23.81 6.27 2.02
CA ASP A 359 -24.42 6.96 3.17
C ASP A 359 -23.64 8.21 3.58
N PHE A 360 -23.55 9.17 2.67
CA PHE A 360 -22.85 10.42 2.93
C PHE A 360 -23.51 11.25 4.02
N HIS A 361 -22.67 11.89 4.82
CA HIS A 361 -23.03 13.03 5.64
C HIS A 361 -23.62 14.14 4.76
N ALA A 362 -24.69 14.79 5.24
CA ALA A 362 -25.30 15.93 4.57
C ALA A 362 -24.95 17.22 5.34
N PRO A 363 -23.87 17.93 4.97
CA PRO A 363 -23.41 19.12 5.69
C PRO A 363 -24.40 20.29 5.65
N ARG A 364 -25.28 20.35 4.63
CA ARG A 364 -26.37 21.33 4.55
C ARG A 364 -27.73 20.64 4.53
N PRO A 365 -28.63 20.96 5.49
CA PRO A 365 -30.01 20.51 5.43
C PRO A 365 -30.69 20.90 4.12
N GLY A 366 -31.43 19.97 3.51
CA GLY A 366 -32.18 20.20 2.27
C GLY A 366 -31.35 20.14 0.98
N VAL A 367 -30.02 19.96 1.05
CA VAL A 367 -29.18 19.73 -0.12
C VAL A 367 -28.79 18.24 -0.16
N PRO A 368 -29.26 17.45 -1.14
CA PRO A 368 -28.95 16.03 -1.21
C PRO A 368 -27.44 15.76 -1.33
N ALA A 369 -26.95 14.80 -0.55
CA ALA A 369 -25.56 14.33 -0.59
C ALA A 369 -25.30 13.29 -1.70
N THR A 370 -26.36 12.69 -2.25
CA THR A 370 -26.29 11.86 -3.47
C THR A 370 -27.26 12.36 -4.54
N ARG A 371 -27.04 11.91 -5.77
CA ARG A 371 -27.96 12.07 -6.89
C ARG A 371 -28.74 10.76 -7.10
N PRO A 372 -29.97 10.77 -7.65
CA PRO A 372 -30.68 9.53 -7.99
C PRO A 372 -29.88 8.67 -8.96
N LEU A 373 -29.91 7.34 -8.79
CA LEU A 373 -29.38 6.35 -9.73
C LEU A 373 -30.52 5.72 -10.52
N THR A 374 -30.35 5.60 -11.83
CA THR A 374 -31.38 5.11 -12.75
C THR A 374 -30.78 4.13 -13.76
N GLU A 375 -31.62 3.31 -14.40
CA GLU A 375 -31.20 2.45 -15.51
C GLU A 375 -30.56 3.25 -16.66
N ASP A 376 -31.04 4.46 -16.92
CA ASP A 376 -30.47 5.33 -17.95
C ASP A 376 -29.00 5.66 -17.71
N ASP A 377 -28.57 5.76 -16.44
CA ASP A 377 -27.16 5.93 -16.12
C ASP A 377 -26.31 4.77 -16.67
N TYR A 378 -26.77 3.53 -16.50
CA TYR A 378 -26.09 2.32 -16.99
C TYR A 378 -26.14 2.22 -18.52
N ARG A 379 -27.27 2.61 -19.14
CA ARG A 379 -27.38 2.75 -20.59
C ARG A 379 -26.35 3.74 -21.14
N GLN A 380 -26.19 4.90 -20.50
CA GLN A 380 -25.22 5.91 -20.89
C GLN A 380 -23.78 5.44 -20.68
N MET A 381 -23.47 4.78 -19.57
CA MET A 381 -22.16 4.16 -19.31
C MET A 381 -21.79 3.16 -20.40
N ALA A 382 -22.70 2.25 -20.75
CA ALA A 382 -22.48 1.29 -21.84
C ALA A 382 -22.32 1.98 -23.20
N GLY A 383 -23.07 3.06 -23.45
CA GLY A 383 -22.94 3.88 -24.66
C GLY A 383 -21.60 4.65 -24.77
N LEU A 384 -20.88 4.82 -23.67
CA LEU A 384 -19.50 5.33 -23.67
C LEU A 384 -18.46 4.21 -23.85
N GLY A 385 -18.89 2.96 -23.97
CA GLY A 385 -18.01 1.81 -24.13
C GLY A 385 -17.50 1.22 -22.82
N PHE A 386 -17.93 1.73 -21.65
CA PHE A 386 -17.57 1.14 -20.37
C PHE A 386 -18.02 -0.31 -20.29
N ASN A 387 -17.28 -1.12 -19.53
CA ASN A 387 -17.58 -2.53 -19.31
C ASN A 387 -17.59 -2.92 -17.83
N VAL A 388 -17.37 -1.97 -16.92
CA VAL A 388 -17.41 -2.20 -15.47
C VAL A 388 -17.95 -0.96 -14.75
N VAL A 389 -18.58 -1.16 -13.60
CA VAL A 389 -18.83 -0.13 -12.60
C VAL A 389 -18.23 -0.58 -11.26
N ARG A 390 -17.66 0.36 -10.51
CA ARG A 390 -17.36 0.16 -9.09
C ARG A 390 -18.53 0.72 -8.30
N LEU A 391 -19.38 -0.18 -7.78
CA LEU A 391 -20.59 0.18 -7.06
C LEU A 391 -20.27 0.34 -5.58
N ALA A 392 -20.21 1.59 -5.14
CA ALA A 392 -19.92 1.93 -3.76
C ALA A 392 -21.16 1.72 -2.87
N LEU A 393 -21.00 0.89 -1.85
CA LEU A 393 -21.99 0.55 -0.84
C LEU A 393 -21.47 0.94 0.54
N SER A 394 -22.35 1.32 1.47
CA SER A 394 -21.94 1.68 2.84
C SER A 394 -22.31 0.61 3.84
N TRP A 395 -21.34 0.21 4.67
CA TRP A 395 -21.58 -0.71 5.78
C TRP A 395 -22.69 -0.19 6.72
N SER A 396 -22.73 1.12 6.97
CA SER A 396 -23.75 1.76 7.81
C SER A 396 -25.19 1.52 7.33
N LYS A 397 -25.40 1.34 6.02
CA LYS A 397 -26.70 1.07 5.43
C LYS A 397 -26.97 -0.41 5.24
N ILE A 398 -25.94 -1.22 5.01
CA ILE A 398 -26.10 -2.67 4.94
C ILE A 398 -26.44 -3.22 6.33
N GLU A 399 -25.75 -2.76 7.36
CA GLU A 399 -25.89 -3.23 8.74
C GLU A 399 -26.11 -2.06 9.72
N PRO A 400 -27.30 -1.42 9.69
CA PRO A 400 -27.58 -0.25 10.51
C PRO A 400 -27.60 -0.55 12.02
N SER A 401 -27.76 -1.82 12.40
CA SER A 401 -27.59 -2.29 13.79
C SER A 401 -26.91 -3.66 13.80
N PRO A 402 -26.16 -4.00 14.87
CA PRO A 402 -25.33 -5.21 14.88
C PRO A 402 -26.15 -6.47 14.57
N GLY A 403 -25.76 -7.20 13.51
CA GLY A 403 -26.42 -8.44 13.10
C GLY A 403 -27.69 -8.29 12.28
N ARG A 404 -28.19 -7.07 12.05
CA ARG A 404 -29.44 -6.83 11.30
C ARG A 404 -29.13 -6.17 9.97
N TYR A 405 -29.38 -6.91 8.88
CA TYR A 405 -29.15 -6.42 7.53
C TYR A 405 -30.39 -5.74 6.93
N ASP A 406 -30.21 -4.55 6.37
CA ASP A 406 -31.30 -3.78 5.74
C ASP A 406 -31.66 -4.38 4.37
N GLN A 407 -32.80 -5.08 4.30
CA GLN A 407 -33.28 -5.71 3.07
C GLN A 407 -33.70 -4.67 2.00
N GLY A 408 -34.17 -3.49 2.40
CA GLY A 408 -34.53 -2.43 1.46
C GLY A 408 -33.30 -1.80 0.80
N TYR A 409 -32.21 -1.64 1.55
CA TYR A 409 -30.92 -1.24 0.99
C TYR A 409 -30.37 -2.29 0.03
N LEU A 410 -30.40 -3.57 0.42
CA LEU A 410 -29.93 -4.67 -0.43
C LEU A 410 -30.76 -4.82 -1.72
N ALA A 411 -32.07 -4.58 -1.68
CA ALA A 411 -32.91 -4.57 -2.88
C ALA A 411 -32.52 -3.46 -3.87
N ARG A 412 -32.09 -2.28 -3.38
CA ARG A 412 -31.55 -1.22 -4.26
C ARG A 412 -30.21 -1.61 -4.89
N ALA A 413 -29.36 -2.32 -4.13
CA ALA A 413 -28.12 -2.87 -4.69
C ALA A 413 -28.42 -3.92 -5.77
N ASP A 414 -29.39 -4.82 -5.55
CA ASP A 414 -29.81 -5.80 -6.57
C ASP A 414 -30.30 -5.13 -7.86
N GLN A 415 -31.07 -4.04 -7.72
CA GLN A 415 -31.56 -3.29 -8.87
C GLN A 415 -30.41 -2.67 -9.67
N ALA A 416 -29.44 -2.03 -8.99
CA ALA A 416 -28.27 -1.44 -9.62
C ALA A 416 -27.40 -2.50 -10.35
N ILE A 417 -27.18 -3.66 -9.72
CA ILE A 417 -26.48 -4.81 -10.32
C ILE A 417 -27.27 -5.37 -11.51
N GLY A 418 -28.60 -5.43 -11.40
CA GLY A 418 -29.50 -5.85 -12.47
C GLY A 418 -29.36 -4.97 -13.72
N TRP A 419 -29.38 -3.65 -13.56
CA TRP A 419 -29.15 -2.70 -14.66
C TRP A 419 -27.74 -2.83 -15.26
N ALA A 420 -26.71 -3.01 -14.43
CA ALA A 420 -25.35 -3.27 -14.93
C ALA A 420 -25.32 -4.52 -15.83
N ARG A 421 -25.90 -5.63 -15.35
CA ARG A 421 -25.99 -6.90 -16.07
C ARG A 421 -26.74 -6.76 -17.40
N GLU A 422 -27.88 -6.07 -17.41
CA GLU A 422 -28.70 -5.84 -18.62
C GLU A 422 -27.97 -5.02 -19.69
N HIS A 423 -27.02 -4.17 -19.28
CA HIS A 423 -26.20 -3.36 -20.18
C HIS A 423 -24.79 -3.93 -20.44
N GLY A 424 -24.53 -5.17 -20.02
CA GLY A 424 -23.24 -5.84 -20.27
C GLY A 424 -22.05 -5.20 -19.53
N LEU A 425 -22.32 -4.69 -18.33
CA LEU A 425 -21.35 -4.10 -17.42
C LEU A 425 -21.08 -5.08 -16.27
N TYR A 426 -19.81 -5.33 -15.98
CA TYR A 426 -19.42 -5.96 -14.72
C TYR A 426 -19.66 -5.01 -13.54
N THR A 427 -19.86 -5.56 -12.34
CA THR A 427 -19.90 -4.81 -11.09
C THR A 427 -18.79 -5.26 -10.15
N VAL A 428 -17.97 -4.33 -9.69
CA VAL A 428 -17.12 -4.48 -8.50
C VAL A 428 -17.92 -3.96 -7.31
N LEU A 429 -18.15 -4.81 -6.31
CA LEU A 429 -18.83 -4.38 -5.08
C LEU A 429 -17.79 -3.81 -4.13
N ASP A 430 -17.93 -2.53 -3.81
CA ASP A 430 -17.03 -1.78 -2.95
C ASP A 430 -17.73 -1.44 -1.64
N LEU A 431 -17.15 -1.85 -0.50
CA LEU A 431 -17.53 -1.29 0.79
C LEU A 431 -16.78 0.01 1.03
N HIS A 432 -17.45 1.07 0.59
CA HIS A 432 -16.94 2.42 0.56
C HIS A 432 -16.94 3.03 1.97
N GLN A 433 -15.89 3.78 2.26
CA GLN A 433 -15.76 4.61 3.44
C GLN A 433 -14.80 5.75 3.13
N ASP A 434 -15.04 6.88 3.79
CA ASP A 434 -14.13 8.00 3.85
C ASP A 434 -14.12 8.51 5.30
N GLY A 435 -12.95 8.83 5.86
CA GLY A 435 -12.88 9.35 7.23
C GLY A 435 -13.57 8.46 8.28
N TRP A 436 -13.69 7.15 8.02
CA TRP A 436 -14.36 6.11 8.79
C TRP A 436 -15.89 6.15 8.87
N ASN A 437 -16.53 7.33 9.05
CA ASN A 437 -17.98 7.42 9.21
C ASN A 437 -18.57 8.79 8.81
N ASN A 438 -19.91 8.85 8.81
CA ASN A 438 -20.69 10.03 8.46
C ASN A 438 -20.96 11.05 9.60
N GLN A 439 -20.22 10.96 10.71
CA GLN A 439 -20.42 11.86 11.86
C GLN A 439 -19.39 13.01 11.85
N PRO A 440 -19.85 14.28 11.85
CA PRO A 440 -18.96 15.45 11.91
C PRO A 440 -18.42 15.65 13.33
N THR A 441 -17.52 16.63 13.48
CA THR A 441 -17.16 17.18 14.79
C THR A 441 -18.42 17.57 15.57
N PRO A 442 -18.61 17.09 16.81
CA PRO A 442 -19.76 17.48 17.63
C PRO A 442 -19.85 19.00 17.80
N PRO A 443 -21.06 19.61 17.69
CA PRO A 443 -21.23 21.04 17.90
C PRO A 443 -20.69 21.49 19.26
N GLY A 444 -19.88 22.55 19.27
CA GLY A 444 -19.28 23.11 20.48
C GLY A 444 -18.01 22.40 20.97
N ALA A 445 -17.57 21.32 20.32
CA ALA A 445 -16.28 20.71 20.62
C ALA A 445 -15.13 21.59 20.12
N SER A 446 -14.07 21.73 20.94
CA SER A 446 -12.83 22.42 20.55
C SER A 446 -11.83 21.45 19.95
N CYS A 447 -11.17 21.84 18.86
CA CYS A 447 -10.08 21.07 18.28
C CYS A 447 -8.72 21.48 18.87
N PRO A 448 -7.80 20.52 19.11
CA PRO A 448 -6.43 20.82 19.55
C PRO A 448 -5.70 21.77 18.59
N PRO A 449 -4.71 22.55 19.07
CA PRO A 449 -3.90 23.42 18.22
C PRO A 449 -3.32 22.66 17.01
N GLY A 450 -3.37 23.29 15.83
CA GLY A 450 -2.92 22.69 14.58
C GLY A 450 -3.94 21.79 13.87
N THR A 451 -5.08 21.48 14.51
CA THR A 451 -6.19 20.74 13.90
C THR A 451 -7.42 21.62 13.72
N SER A 452 -8.34 21.21 12.84
CA SER A 452 -9.61 21.90 12.59
C SER A 452 -10.80 20.94 12.73
N PRO A 453 -12.03 21.48 12.90
CA PRO A 453 -13.23 20.68 12.76
C PRO A 453 -13.26 19.93 11.42
N MET A 454 -13.88 18.77 11.45
CA MET A 454 -13.98 17.82 10.35
C MET A 454 -15.47 17.54 10.09
N ASP A 455 -15.86 17.54 8.82
CA ASP A 455 -17.20 17.12 8.42
C ASP A 455 -17.38 15.61 8.63
N GLY A 456 -18.63 15.15 8.58
CA GLY A 456 -18.90 13.74 8.40
C GLY A 456 -18.62 13.36 6.95
N TYR A 457 -18.32 12.08 6.72
CA TYR A 457 -18.17 11.51 5.39
C TYR A 457 -19.07 10.30 5.24
N ASP A 458 -18.56 9.06 5.25
CA ASP A 458 -19.36 7.85 5.06
C ASP A 458 -18.63 6.58 5.54
N GLY A 459 -19.30 5.43 5.43
CA GLY A 459 -18.70 4.13 5.70
C GLY A 459 -19.32 3.39 6.89
N ALA A 460 -18.62 3.38 8.02
CA ALA A 460 -18.99 2.56 9.17
C ALA A 460 -20.21 3.10 9.93
N PRO A 461 -21.10 2.23 10.46
CA PRO A 461 -22.18 2.67 11.32
C PRO A 461 -21.68 3.23 12.66
N ALA A 462 -22.48 4.08 13.29
CA ALA A 462 -22.16 4.66 14.60
C ALA A 462 -21.87 3.59 15.67
N TRP A 463 -22.62 2.48 15.69
CA TRP A 463 -22.41 1.38 16.64
C TRP A 463 -21.07 0.66 16.44
N ALA A 464 -20.45 0.77 15.28
CA ALA A 464 -19.15 0.21 14.94
C ALA A 464 -17.99 1.20 15.13
N THR A 465 -18.27 2.46 15.45
CA THR A 465 -17.23 3.49 15.65
C THR A 465 -16.76 3.49 17.10
N ARG A 466 -15.46 3.28 17.34
CA ARG A 466 -14.83 3.35 18.66
C ARG A 466 -13.68 4.35 18.63
N ALA A 467 -13.97 5.60 19.02
CA ALA A 467 -12.98 6.68 19.01
C ALA A 467 -12.37 6.99 20.39
N ASP A 468 -12.82 6.34 21.48
CA ASP A 468 -12.21 6.44 22.83
C ASP A 468 -11.83 7.86 23.29
N GLY A 469 -12.78 8.78 23.14
CA GLY A 469 -12.58 10.18 23.52
C GLY A 469 -11.65 10.98 22.61
N ALA A 470 -11.00 10.35 21.62
CA ALA A 470 -10.13 11.05 20.68
C ALA A 470 -10.93 12.13 19.92
N PRO A 471 -10.35 13.34 19.75
CA PRO A 471 -11.07 14.45 19.16
C PRO A 471 -11.42 14.17 17.70
N ARG A 472 -12.69 14.39 17.34
CA ARG A 472 -13.17 14.34 15.95
C ARG A 472 -12.75 15.61 15.22
N CYS A 473 -11.46 15.71 14.92
CA CYS A 473 -10.83 16.83 14.22
C CYS A 473 -9.95 16.28 13.09
N GLN A 474 -9.44 17.16 12.24
CA GLN A 474 -8.58 16.79 11.11
C GLN A 474 -7.31 17.64 11.06
N PHE A 475 -6.25 17.08 10.50
CA PHE A 475 -4.99 17.76 10.21
C PHE A 475 -4.75 17.77 8.70
N THR A 476 -4.92 18.93 8.05
CA THR A 476 -4.70 19.12 6.59
C THR A 476 -5.50 18.19 5.66
N GLY A 477 -6.39 17.34 6.18
CA GLY A 477 -7.24 16.42 5.43
C GLY A 477 -7.97 15.44 6.35
N ARG A 478 -9.09 14.90 5.86
CA ARG A 478 -10.05 14.05 6.59
C ARG A 478 -9.46 12.75 7.15
N ASP A 479 -8.41 12.26 6.48
CA ASP A 479 -7.80 10.96 6.76
C ASP A 479 -6.68 11.03 7.79
N ILE A 480 -6.30 12.24 8.23
CA ILE A 480 -5.40 12.47 9.37
C ILE A 480 -6.26 13.01 10.51
N SER A 481 -7.05 12.11 11.10
CA SER A 481 -8.02 12.43 12.15
C SER A 481 -7.77 11.57 13.38
N PRO A 482 -7.52 12.14 14.58
CA PRO A 482 -7.32 11.36 15.80
C PRO A 482 -8.46 10.35 16.06
N ALA A 483 -9.71 10.78 15.90
CA ALA A 483 -10.88 9.90 16.05
C ALA A 483 -10.95 8.82 14.97
N GLY A 484 -10.62 9.16 13.72
CA GLY A 484 -10.61 8.21 12.61
C GLY A 484 -9.54 7.14 12.79
N ASP A 485 -8.31 7.56 13.09
CA ASP A 485 -7.17 6.66 13.32
C ASP A 485 -7.40 5.75 14.53
N ARG A 486 -8.00 6.29 15.60
CA ARG A 486 -8.42 5.49 16.76
C ARG A 486 -9.48 4.46 16.39
N ALA A 487 -10.46 4.84 15.58
CA ALA A 487 -11.52 3.93 15.12
C ALA A 487 -10.97 2.81 14.23
N PHE A 488 -10.11 3.12 13.27
CA PHE A 488 -9.39 2.13 12.47
C PHE A 488 -8.54 1.21 13.32
N THR A 489 -7.81 1.75 14.30
CA THR A 489 -6.99 0.94 15.21
C THR A 489 -7.85 -0.03 16.02
N ASN A 490 -8.96 0.44 16.59
CA ASN A 490 -9.92 -0.42 17.29
C ASN A 490 -10.54 -1.48 16.38
N PHE A 491 -10.85 -1.13 15.12
CA PHE A 491 -11.29 -2.09 14.11
C PHE A 491 -10.22 -3.14 13.83
N TYR A 492 -8.98 -2.76 13.59
CA TYR A 492 -7.89 -3.70 13.30
C TYR A 492 -7.63 -4.69 14.44
N TYR A 493 -7.79 -4.25 15.68
CA TYR A 493 -7.72 -5.12 16.88
C TYR A 493 -9.03 -5.83 17.22
N ASP A 494 -10.06 -5.71 16.38
CA ASP A 494 -11.39 -6.32 16.53
C ASP A 494 -12.04 -6.03 17.89
N ARG A 495 -11.85 -4.81 18.40
CA ARG A 495 -12.48 -4.39 19.65
C ARG A 495 -13.99 -4.51 19.53
N ASP A 496 -14.62 -5.08 20.55
CA ASP A 496 -16.05 -5.33 20.63
C ASP A 496 -16.62 -6.13 19.43
N GLY A 497 -15.76 -6.86 18.70
CA GLY A 497 -16.15 -7.65 17.53
C GLY A 497 -16.48 -6.83 16.28
N VAL A 498 -16.07 -5.56 16.21
CA VAL A 498 -16.40 -4.66 15.10
C VAL A 498 -15.90 -5.19 13.75
N GLN A 499 -14.66 -5.68 13.67
CA GLN A 499 -14.13 -6.27 12.42
C GLN A 499 -14.79 -7.61 12.12
N ALA A 500 -15.06 -8.43 13.15
CA ALA A 500 -15.81 -9.67 12.98
C ALA A 500 -17.18 -9.44 12.35
N ARG A 501 -17.87 -8.35 12.71
CA ARG A 501 -19.15 -7.97 12.10
C ARG A 501 -19.02 -7.60 10.63
N LEU A 502 -18.05 -6.76 10.26
CA LEU A 502 -17.80 -6.44 8.84
C LEU A 502 -17.47 -7.70 8.02
N VAL A 503 -16.67 -8.61 8.57
CA VAL A 503 -16.38 -9.92 7.94
C VAL A 503 -17.67 -10.72 7.71
N LYS A 504 -18.61 -10.74 8.68
CA LYS A 504 -19.92 -11.40 8.50
C LYS A 504 -20.82 -10.70 7.49
N THR A 505 -20.73 -9.38 7.38
CA THR A 505 -21.40 -8.61 6.33
C THR A 505 -20.89 -9.02 4.94
N TRP A 506 -19.58 -9.17 4.77
CA TRP A 506 -19.01 -9.72 3.55
C TRP A 506 -19.44 -11.15 3.24
N GLY A 507 -19.51 -12.02 4.26
CA GLY A 507 -20.05 -13.36 4.10
C GLY A 507 -21.51 -13.37 3.61
N MET A 508 -22.32 -12.42 4.07
CA MET A 508 -23.70 -12.24 3.60
C MET A 508 -23.74 -11.76 2.15
N LEU A 509 -22.94 -10.76 1.77
CA LEU A 509 -22.86 -10.27 0.39
C LEU A 509 -22.37 -11.36 -0.57
N ALA A 510 -21.36 -12.14 -0.16
CA ALA A 510 -20.85 -13.27 -0.94
C ALA A 510 -21.89 -14.39 -1.11
N ALA A 511 -22.67 -14.70 -0.07
CA ALA A 511 -23.78 -15.66 -0.21
C ALA A 511 -24.88 -15.14 -1.14
N ARG A 512 -25.14 -13.83 -1.14
CA ARG A 512 -26.17 -13.19 -1.98
C ARG A 512 -25.77 -13.12 -3.45
N TYR A 513 -24.53 -12.71 -3.73
CA TYR A 513 -24.07 -12.36 -5.07
C TYR A 513 -23.08 -13.36 -5.67
N GLY A 514 -22.60 -14.32 -4.88
CA GLY A 514 -21.53 -15.24 -5.26
C GLY A 514 -21.88 -16.27 -6.33
N GLY A 515 -23.03 -16.17 -7.00
CA GLY A 515 -23.36 -16.95 -8.20
C GLY A 515 -23.58 -16.10 -9.45
N ASP A 516 -23.58 -14.78 -9.32
CA ASP A 516 -23.86 -13.87 -10.44
C ASP A 516 -22.60 -13.69 -11.32
N PRO A 517 -22.63 -14.03 -12.62
CA PRO A 517 -21.50 -13.83 -13.52
C PRO A 517 -21.16 -12.35 -13.78
N SER A 518 -22.10 -11.44 -13.55
CA SER A 518 -21.91 -9.99 -13.72
C SER A 518 -21.09 -9.36 -12.59
N ILE A 519 -20.94 -10.03 -11.46
CA ILE A 519 -20.03 -9.59 -10.40
C ILE A 519 -18.60 -9.90 -10.85
N ALA A 520 -17.80 -8.86 -11.08
CA ALA A 520 -16.37 -9.01 -11.30
C ALA A 520 -15.68 -9.52 -10.04
N GLY A 521 -16.04 -8.93 -8.89
CA GLY A 521 -15.48 -9.31 -7.61
C GLY A 521 -15.80 -8.33 -6.49
N TYR A 522 -15.05 -8.49 -5.41
CA TYR A 522 -15.27 -7.81 -4.14
C TYR A 522 -14.07 -6.95 -3.79
N ASP A 523 -14.34 -5.71 -3.44
CA ASP A 523 -13.41 -4.70 -2.94
C ASP A 523 -13.72 -4.46 -1.44
N PRO A 524 -12.99 -5.11 -0.52
CA PRO A 524 -13.42 -5.29 0.87
C PRO A 524 -13.59 -4.03 1.70
N LEU A 525 -12.81 -3.00 1.40
CA LEU A 525 -12.74 -1.76 2.16
C LEU A 525 -12.00 -0.71 1.35
N ASN A 526 -12.71 0.33 0.93
CA ASN A 526 -12.14 1.50 0.27
C ASN A 526 -11.09 2.20 1.13
N GLU A 527 -9.96 2.55 0.54
CA GLU A 527 -8.85 3.32 1.13
C GLU A 527 -8.63 3.08 2.63
N PRO A 528 -8.30 1.84 3.06
CA PRO A 528 -8.19 1.52 4.47
C PRO A 528 -7.28 2.49 5.22
N GLY A 529 -7.83 3.14 6.26
CA GLY A 529 -7.12 4.11 7.06
C GLY A 529 -5.89 3.50 7.75
N PHE A 530 -4.85 4.31 7.91
CA PHE A 530 -3.56 3.84 8.40
C PHE A 530 -3.52 3.64 9.92
N GLY A 531 -4.44 4.21 10.70
CA GLY A 531 -4.51 4.01 12.16
C GLY A 531 -3.31 4.59 12.92
N GLU A 532 -3.21 4.34 14.23
CA GLU A 532 -2.23 5.03 15.09
C GLU A 532 -0.83 4.39 15.08
N GLN A 533 -0.66 3.26 14.38
CA GLN A 533 0.56 2.44 14.45
C GLN A 533 1.11 2.06 13.08
N ALA A 534 0.83 2.84 12.04
CA ALA A 534 1.31 2.54 10.70
C ALA A 534 2.86 2.39 10.65
N PRO A 535 3.41 1.42 9.89
CA PRO A 535 2.70 0.50 9.01
C PRO A 535 2.22 -0.82 9.65
N ILE A 536 2.20 -0.96 10.98
CA ILE A 536 1.67 -2.18 11.64
C ILE A 536 0.19 -2.36 11.30
N THR A 537 -0.59 -1.29 11.44
CA THR A 537 -2.02 -1.24 11.12
C THR A 537 -2.26 -1.33 9.62
N SER A 538 -1.62 -0.47 8.82
CA SER A 538 -1.81 -0.40 7.36
C SER A 538 -1.28 -1.59 6.56
N THR A 539 -0.41 -2.42 7.13
CA THR A 539 0.16 -3.58 6.41
C THR A 539 -0.16 -4.91 7.08
N LEU A 540 0.23 -5.09 8.35
CA LEU A 540 0.12 -6.38 9.04
C LEU A 540 -1.33 -6.65 9.47
N LEU A 541 -1.97 -5.70 10.14
CA LEU A 541 -3.34 -5.90 10.61
C LEU A 541 -4.37 -5.78 9.48
N LEU A 542 -4.12 -4.91 8.50
CA LEU A 542 -4.92 -4.87 7.27
C LEU A 542 -4.88 -6.21 6.51
N GLY A 543 -3.70 -6.81 6.35
CA GLY A 543 -3.60 -8.12 5.69
C GLY A 543 -4.27 -9.26 6.48
N ARG A 544 -4.32 -9.18 7.82
CA ARG A 544 -5.13 -10.11 8.65
C ARG A 544 -6.62 -9.90 8.49
N PHE A 545 -7.07 -8.65 8.33
CA PHE A 545 -8.46 -8.37 7.97
C PHE A 545 -8.79 -9.01 6.62
N TYR A 546 -7.92 -8.84 5.61
CA TYR A 546 -8.07 -9.50 4.32
C TYR A 546 -8.08 -11.03 4.41
N ASP A 547 -7.24 -11.64 5.26
CA ASP A 547 -7.29 -13.08 5.53
C ASP A 547 -8.66 -13.54 6.02
N ARG A 548 -9.27 -12.78 6.94
CA ARG A 548 -10.58 -13.12 7.52
C ARG A 548 -11.70 -12.91 6.51
N VAL A 549 -11.68 -11.78 5.80
CA VAL A 549 -12.75 -11.42 4.87
C VAL A 549 -12.74 -12.34 3.66
N LEU A 550 -11.58 -12.63 3.08
CA LEU A 550 -11.45 -13.54 1.95
C LEU A 550 -11.88 -14.95 2.32
N ARG A 551 -11.48 -15.44 3.51
CA ARG A 551 -11.91 -16.76 4.00
C ARG A 551 -13.43 -16.85 4.14
N GLU A 552 -14.08 -15.82 4.69
CA GLU A 552 -15.54 -15.81 4.82
C GLU A 552 -16.21 -15.72 3.44
N ILE A 553 -15.71 -14.87 2.53
CA ILE A 553 -16.24 -14.76 1.16
C ILE A 553 -16.16 -16.11 0.44
N ARG A 554 -14.98 -16.74 0.42
CA ARG A 554 -14.73 -18.04 -0.24
C ARG A 554 -15.55 -19.17 0.36
N ALA A 555 -15.90 -19.09 1.64
CA ALA A 555 -16.77 -20.06 2.30
C ALA A 555 -18.27 -19.89 1.98
N ARG A 556 -18.66 -18.77 1.36
CA ARG A 556 -20.07 -18.38 1.16
C ARG A 556 -20.46 -18.21 -0.29
N GLU A 557 -19.53 -17.83 -1.16
CA GLU A 557 -19.79 -17.72 -2.59
C GLU A 557 -19.89 -19.09 -3.28
N SER A 558 -20.65 -19.17 -4.38
CA SER A 558 -20.84 -20.43 -5.12
C SER A 558 -19.70 -20.75 -6.08
N ARG A 559 -18.93 -19.73 -6.48
CA ARG A 559 -17.71 -19.81 -7.28
C ARG A 559 -16.75 -18.72 -6.81
N PRO A 560 -15.42 -18.89 -6.94
CA PRO A 560 -14.49 -17.83 -6.60
C PRO A 560 -14.62 -16.64 -7.56
N HIS A 561 -14.87 -15.44 -7.02
CA HIS A 561 -14.78 -14.17 -7.73
C HIS A 561 -13.40 -13.53 -7.55
N LEU A 562 -13.11 -12.47 -8.32
CA LEU A 562 -11.94 -11.65 -8.07
C LEU A 562 -12.01 -11.02 -6.68
N PHE A 563 -10.86 -10.88 -6.04
CA PHE A 563 -10.71 -10.19 -4.76
C PHE A 563 -9.79 -8.99 -4.99
N PHE A 564 -10.39 -7.81 -5.06
CA PHE A 564 -9.71 -6.54 -5.25
C PHE A 564 -9.21 -6.07 -3.90
N PHE A 565 -7.91 -6.21 -3.63
CA PHE A 565 -7.36 -5.75 -2.36
C PHE A 565 -6.64 -4.42 -2.54
N GLU A 566 -6.97 -3.47 -1.69
CA GLU A 566 -6.35 -2.15 -1.68
C GLU A 566 -5.12 -2.12 -0.75
N PRO A 567 -4.09 -1.31 -1.06
CA PRO A 567 -3.14 -0.85 -0.05
C PRO A 567 -3.83 0.11 0.92
N SER A 568 -3.15 0.63 1.96
CA SER A 568 -3.78 1.67 2.77
C SER A 568 -3.88 3.00 2.03
N ILE A 569 -4.61 3.93 2.62
CA ILE A 569 -4.80 5.29 2.09
C ILE A 569 -3.49 6.07 1.85
N PHE A 570 -2.35 5.62 2.40
CA PHE A 570 -1.05 6.20 2.02
C PHE A 570 -0.75 6.09 0.53
N TRP A 571 -1.27 5.08 -0.18
CA TRP A 571 -1.10 5.01 -1.62
C TRP A 571 -1.80 6.17 -2.32
N SER A 572 -3.04 6.50 -1.94
CA SER A 572 -3.77 7.66 -2.46
C SER A 572 -3.10 8.98 -2.05
N GLY A 573 -2.60 9.05 -0.82
CA GLY A 573 -1.96 10.24 -0.25
C GLY A 573 -0.53 10.50 -0.74
N THR A 574 0.24 9.49 -1.18
CA THR A 574 1.66 9.66 -1.52
C THR A 574 2.06 9.04 -2.87
N GLY A 575 1.18 8.24 -3.47
CA GLY A 575 1.44 7.47 -4.68
C GLY A 575 2.13 6.12 -4.44
N PHE A 576 2.42 5.77 -3.18
CA PHE A 576 3.04 4.51 -2.80
C PHE A 576 2.62 4.04 -1.41
N ASP A 577 2.68 2.73 -1.18
CA ASP A 577 2.56 2.12 0.15
C ASP A 577 3.13 0.70 0.11
N ALA A 578 3.40 0.12 1.28
CA ALA A 578 3.69 -1.29 1.40
C ALA A 578 2.43 -2.14 1.23
N LEU A 579 2.54 -3.26 0.51
CA LEU A 579 1.42 -4.17 0.34
C LEU A 579 1.04 -4.88 1.65
N PRO A 580 -0.28 -4.99 1.95
CA PRO A 580 -0.76 -5.78 3.07
C PRO A 580 -0.27 -7.22 3.03
N ARG A 581 0.01 -7.78 4.22
CA ARG A 581 0.67 -9.08 4.38
C ARG A 581 -0.25 -10.09 5.05
N GLY A 582 -0.35 -11.29 4.48
CA GLY A 582 -1.21 -12.34 5.01
C GLY A 582 -1.32 -13.52 4.05
N SER A 583 -1.99 -14.57 4.50
CA SER A 583 -2.26 -15.78 3.70
C SER A 583 -3.17 -15.54 2.49
N PHE A 584 -3.93 -14.44 2.48
CA PHE A 584 -4.83 -14.05 1.40
C PHE A 584 -4.07 -13.90 0.10
N ARG A 585 -2.78 -13.52 0.18
CA ARG A 585 -1.84 -13.44 -0.95
C ARG A 585 -1.61 -14.78 -1.67
N ASN A 586 -2.05 -15.90 -1.12
CA ASN A 586 -1.99 -17.21 -1.78
C ASN A 586 -3.21 -17.50 -2.67
N ASP A 587 -4.25 -16.67 -2.63
CA ASP A 587 -5.42 -16.85 -3.47
C ASP A 587 -5.06 -16.61 -4.96
N PRO A 588 -5.56 -17.45 -5.88
CA PRO A 588 -5.25 -17.30 -7.29
C PRO A 588 -6.03 -16.16 -7.97
N ASN A 589 -7.13 -15.69 -7.37
CA ASN A 589 -8.06 -14.70 -7.94
C ASN A 589 -7.89 -13.30 -7.33
N LEU A 590 -6.67 -12.94 -6.92
CA LEU A 590 -6.37 -11.60 -6.44
C LEU A 590 -6.21 -10.60 -7.58
N VAL A 591 -6.62 -9.36 -7.32
CA VAL A 591 -6.31 -8.18 -8.12
C VAL A 591 -5.82 -7.11 -7.16
N PHE A 592 -4.66 -6.52 -7.44
CA PHE A 592 -4.18 -5.36 -6.70
C PHE A 592 -4.94 -4.12 -7.18
N ALA A 593 -5.61 -3.43 -6.26
CA ALA A 593 -6.53 -2.34 -6.55
C ALA A 593 -6.11 -0.99 -5.97
N PRO A 594 -4.93 -0.42 -6.33
CA PRO A 594 -4.53 0.89 -5.83
C PRO A 594 -5.38 2.02 -6.43
N HIS A 595 -5.39 3.17 -5.77
CA HIS A 595 -5.92 4.40 -6.35
C HIS A 595 -4.78 5.28 -6.85
N LEU A 596 -4.77 5.57 -8.16
CA LEU A 596 -3.64 6.22 -8.82
C LEU A 596 -3.87 7.73 -8.93
N TYR A 597 -3.76 8.42 -7.80
CA TYR A 597 -4.00 9.86 -7.66
C TYR A 597 -2.76 10.76 -7.81
N GLY A 598 -1.65 10.24 -8.34
CA GLY A 598 -0.43 11.02 -8.56
C GLY A 598 -0.70 12.33 -9.32
N GLU A 599 -0.16 13.45 -8.83
CA GLU A 599 -0.43 14.81 -9.31
C GLU A 599 -1.90 15.28 -9.20
N SER A 600 -2.75 14.60 -8.44
CA SER A 600 -4.15 14.98 -8.26
C SER A 600 -4.43 15.47 -6.84
N ILE A 601 -4.63 14.52 -5.91
CA ILE A 601 -5.05 14.77 -4.52
C ILE A 601 -4.07 14.19 -3.51
N THR A 602 -2.84 13.86 -3.94
CA THR A 602 -1.78 13.46 -3.03
C THR A 602 -1.49 14.58 -2.03
N MET A 603 -0.99 14.22 -0.84
CA MET A 603 -0.73 15.14 0.27
C MET A 603 0.15 16.33 -0.11
N ASP A 604 1.05 16.17 -1.07
CA ASP A 604 1.84 17.29 -1.60
C ASP A 604 0.98 18.39 -2.22
N ALA A 605 -0.10 18.04 -2.93
CA ALA A 605 -1.03 19.00 -3.51
C ALA A 605 -1.71 19.83 -2.42
N SER A 606 -2.16 19.19 -1.34
CA SER A 606 -2.76 19.86 -0.18
C SER A 606 -1.78 20.81 0.55
N LEU A 607 -0.48 20.55 0.43
CA LEU A 607 0.60 21.37 1.01
C LEU A 607 1.22 22.37 0.01
N GLY A 608 0.76 22.39 -1.25
CA GLY A 608 1.34 23.22 -2.31
C GLY A 608 2.80 22.85 -2.66
N LEU A 609 3.19 21.60 -2.43
CA LEU A 609 4.51 21.07 -2.71
C LEU A 609 4.57 20.45 -4.13
N PRO A 610 5.77 20.29 -4.71
CA PRO A 610 5.93 19.51 -5.93
C PRO A 610 5.41 18.07 -5.75
N PRO A 611 4.92 17.39 -6.81
CA PRO A 611 4.40 16.03 -6.72
C PRO A 611 5.34 15.06 -6.03
N VAL A 612 4.87 14.25 -5.08
CA VAL A 612 5.67 13.13 -4.54
C VAL A 612 5.82 12.04 -5.59
N THR A 613 4.76 11.78 -6.35
CA THR A 613 4.69 10.74 -7.39
C THR A 613 4.02 11.32 -8.64
N THR A 614 4.62 11.14 -9.82
CA THR A 614 4.00 11.51 -11.10
C THR A 614 3.00 10.44 -11.56
N ILE A 615 2.15 10.76 -12.53
CA ILE A 615 1.20 9.80 -13.11
C ILE A 615 1.95 8.56 -13.64
N GLU A 616 2.98 8.75 -14.46
CA GLU A 616 3.75 7.67 -15.09
C GLU A 616 4.50 6.82 -14.05
N HIS A 617 5.05 7.47 -13.02
CA HIS A 617 5.74 6.75 -11.97
C HIS A 617 4.77 5.93 -11.11
N GLY A 618 3.56 6.43 -10.85
CA GLY A 618 2.53 5.68 -10.13
C GLY A 618 2.16 4.35 -10.81
N PHE A 619 2.02 4.35 -12.14
CA PHE A 619 1.80 3.11 -12.91
C PHE A 619 3.01 2.17 -12.88
N THR A 620 4.22 2.73 -12.99
CA THR A 620 5.47 1.96 -12.89
C THR A 620 5.58 1.26 -11.53
N LEU A 621 5.29 1.99 -10.45
CA LEU A 621 5.34 1.46 -9.10
C LEU A 621 4.24 0.42 -8.86
N ALA A 622 3.00 0.67 -9.28
CA ALA A 622 1.92 -0.31 -9.15
C ALA A 622 2.26 -1.64 -9.85
N ALA A 623 2.79 -1.57 -11.07
CA ALA A 623 3.19 -2.75 -11.83
C ALA A 623 4.36 -3.51 -11.19
N ARG A 624 5.35 -2.81 -10.61
CA ARG A 624 6.48 -3.44 -9.91
C ARG A 624 6.06 -4.07 -8.60
N THR A 625 5.32 -3.31 -7.78
CA THR A 625 4.86 -3.75 -6.46
C THR A 625 3.95 -4.97 -6.55
N ALA A 626 3.13 -5.06 -7.61
CA ALA A 626 2.25 -6.19 -7.89
C ALA A 626 2.74 -7.05 -9.09
N LYS A 627 4.05 -7.25 -9.24
CA LYS A 627 4.65 -7.93 -10.42
C LYS A 627 4.03 -9.30 -10.78
N ASP A 628 3.47 -10.02 -9.82
CA ASP A 628 2.86 -11.34 -9.99
C ASP A 628 1.32 -11.35 -9.88
N ILE A 629 0.69 -10.18 -9.77
CA ILE A 629 -0.75 -9.99 -9.55
C ILE A 629 -1.31 -8.97 -10.56
N PRO A 630 -2.52 -9.16 -11.13
CA PRO A 630 -3.10 -8.16 -12.00
C PRO A 630 -3.33 -6.84 -11.25
N VAL A 631 -3.12 -5.72 -11.93
CA VAL A 631 -3.41 -4.38 -11.38
C VAL A 631 -4.67 -3.84 -12.04
N TRP A 632 -5.53 -3.21 -11.24
CA TRP A 632 -6.71 -2.47 -11.71
C TRP A 632 -6.88 -1.22 -10.83
N SER A 633 -6.94 -0.02 -11.40
CA SER A 633 -7.03 1.20 -10.58
C SER A 633 -8.45 1.40 -10.06
N GLY A 634 -8.69 1.17 -8.77
CA GLY A 634 -10.02 1.30 -8.15
C GLY A 634 -10.60 2.69 -8.31
N GLU A 635 -9.73 3.70 -8.22
CA GLU A 635 -10.07 5.08 -8.46
C GLU A 635 -8.93 5.84 -9.13
N TRP A 636 -9.32 6.88 -9.86
CA TRP A 636 -8.48 7.96 -10.35
C TRP A 636 -9.35 9.12 -10.84
N GLY A 637 -8.82 10.33 -10.81
CA GLY A 637 -9.54 11.53 -11.22
C GLY A 637 -8.66 12.77 -11.02
N PHE A 638 -9.04 13.89 -11.62
CA PHE A 638 -8.28 15.15 -11.56
C PHE A 638 -9.20 16.35 -11.34
N TRP A 639 -8.76 17.27 -10.50
CA TRP A 639 -9.46 18.51 -10.17
C TRP A 639 -8.55 19.73 -10.37
N GLY A 640 -9.18 20.90 -10.52
CA GLY A 640 -8.49 22.17 -10.74
C GLY A 640 -8.81 22.79 -12.11
N ASP A 641 -7.85 23.53 -12.66
CA ASP A 641 -8.00 24.20 -13.96
C ASP A 641 -8.27 23.21 -15.11
N ALA A 642 -9.17 23.59 -16.02
CA ALA A 642 -9.63 22.72 -17.08
C ALA A 642 -8.50 22.30 -18.04
N ALA A 643 -7.59 23.19 -18.42
CA ALA A 643 -6.49 22.82 -19.33
C ALA A 643 -5.54 21.81 -18.65
N THR A 644 -5.25 22.03 -17.37
CA THR A 644 -4.42 21.14 -16.56
C THR A 644 -5.08 19.76 -16.39
N VAL A 645 -6.37 19.72 -16.05
CA VAL A 645 -7.14 18.48 -15.91
C VAL A 645 -7.13 17.69 -17.22
N ARG A 646 -7.41 18.36 -18.35
CA ARG A 646 -7.42 17.72 -19.68
C ARG A 646 -6.06 17.10 -20.02
N ALA A 647 -4.97 17.80 -19.76
CA ALA A 647 -3.62 17.27 -20.00
C ALA A 647 -3.33 16.03 -19.14
N LYS A 648 -3.72 16.04 -17.87
CA LYS A 648 -3.54 14.91 -16.96
C LYS A 648 -4.40 13.70 -17.32
N VAL A 649 -5.65 13.91 -17.75
CA VAL A 649 -6.52 12.82 -18.23
C VAL A 649 -5.92 12.13 -19.46
N ARG A 650 -5.37 12.89 -20.43
CA ARG A 650 -4.67 12.29 -21.58
C ARG A 650 -3.47 11.44 -21.16
N ARG A 651 -2.59 11.99 -20.30
CA ARG A 651 -1.44 11.26 -19.77
C ARG A 651 -1.86 9.98 -19.04
N TYR A 652 -2.91 10.03 -18.22
CA TYR A 652 -3.42 8.85 -17.52
C TYR A 652 -3.93 7.78 -18.49
N SER A 653 -4.73 8.16 -19.49
CA SER A 653 -5.21 7.26 -20.54
C SER A 653 -4.08 6.56 -21.30
N GLU A 654 -3.02 7.29 -21.63
CA GLU A 654 -1.82 6.76 -22.27
C GLU A 654 -1.13 5.72 -21.38
N GLN A 655 -1.05 5.96 -20.07
CA GLN A 655 -0.46 5.01 -19.11
C GLN A 655 -1.32 3.75 -18.93
N GLU A 656 -2.66 3.87 -18.89
CA GLU A 656 -3.54 2.70 -18.89
C GLU A 656 -3.27 1.80 -20.11
N ASP A 657 -3.09 2.39 -21.31
CA ASP A 657 -2.79 1.65 -22.53
C ASP A 657 -1.39 1.03 -22.50
N ALA A 658 -0.38 1.82 -22.10
CA ALA A 658 1.03 1.39 -22.03
C ALA A 658 1.23 0.22 -21.05
N HIS A 659 0.51 0.24 -19.92
CA HIS A 659 0.56 -0.82 -18.92
C HIS A 659 -0.47 -1.94 -19.16
N ARG A 660 -1.44 -1.74 -20.08
CA ARG A 660 -2.57 -2.65 -20.34
C ARG A 660 -3.40 -2.89 -19.07
N ILE A 661 -3.63 -1.80 -18.34
CA ILE A 661 -4.40 -1.73 -17.10
C ILE A 661 -5.70 -1.00 -17.41
N GLY A 662 -6.75 -1.32 -16.67
CA GLY A 662 -7.96 -0.52 -16.62
C GLY A 662 -8.23 0.00 -15.22
N GLY A 663 -9.29 0.77 -15.05
CA GLY A 663 -9.70 1.30 -13.76
C GLY A 663 -11.13 1.82 -13.79
N ALA A 664 -11.55 2.39 -12.66
CA ALA A 664 -12.80 3.12 -12.55
C ALA A 664 -12.53 4.61 -12.28
N PHE A 665 -12.97 5.47 -13.20
CA PHE A 665 -12.86 6.92 -13.03
C PHE A 665 -13.75 7.39 -11.88
N TRP A 666 -13.20 8.21 -10.98
CA TRP A 666 -13.92 8.87 -9.90
C TRP A 666 -14.45 10.22 -10.38
N VAL A 667 -15.76 10.43 -10.56
CA VAL A 667 -16.91 9.55 -10.29
C VAL A 667 -18.00 9.80 -11.33
N TRP A 668 -18.94 8.87 -11.55
CA TRP A 668 -20.03 9.04 -12.52
C TRP A 668 -20.87 10.32 -12.27
N LYS A 669 -21.32 10.52 -11.04
CA LYS A 669 -22.13 11.65 -10.59
C LYS A 669 -21.68 12.04 -9.19
N GLN A 670 -21.56 13.34 -8.95
CA GLN A 670 -21.37 13.89 -7.61
C GLN A 670 -22.50 14.87 -7.32
N ALA A 671 -23.06 14.82 -6.11
CA ALA A 671 -24.12 15.74 -5.70
C ALA A 671 -23.55 17.06 -5.17
N CYS A 672 -24.40 18.08 -5.07
CA CYS A 672 -24.02 19.38 -4.53
C CYS A 672 -23.82 19.38 -3.00
N GLY A 673 -24.43 18.42 -2.30
CA GLY A 673 -24.26 18.25 -0.85
C GLY A 673 -23.24 17.17 -0.49
N ASP A 674 -22.49 16.65 -1.45
CA ASP A 674 -21.47 15.63 -1.21
C ASP A 674 -20.31 16.22 -0.36
N PRO A 675 -19.91 15.56 0.74
CA PRO A 675 -18.92 16.11 1.67
C PRO A 675 -17.48 16.04 1.15
N GLN A 676 -17.17 15.23 0.13
CA GLN A 676 -15.79 14.92 -0.27
C GLN A 676 -15.02 16.15 -0.78
N ASN A 677 -15.69 17.04 -1.51
CA ASN A 677 -15.10 18.28 -2.06
C ASN A 677 -15.64 19.54 -1.37
N GLY A 678 -16.40 19.36 -0.29
CA GLY A 678 -17.27 20.41 0.24
C GLY A 678 -18.30 20.88 -0.78
N ILE A 679 -19.02 21.94 -0.42
CA ILE A 679 -20.15 22.39 -1.22
C ILE A 679 -19.73 23.52 -2.16
N GLY A 680 -19.50 23.16 -3.42
CA GLY A 680 -19.17 24.08 -4.50
C GLY A 680 -20.38 24.58 -5.31
N PRO A 681 -20.14 25.50 -6.26
CA PRO A 681 -21.16 25.89 -7.25
C PRO A 681 -21.49 24.77 -8.25
N ILE A 682 -20.65 23.74 -8.32
CA ILE A 682 -20.78 22.61 -9.25
C ILE A 682 -20.52 21.30 -8.48
N GLY A 683 -21.35 20.28 -8.72
CA GLY A 683 -21.06 18.91 -8.31
C GLY A 683 -20.02 18.28 -9.23
N ASN A 684 -18.84 17.92 -8.71
CA ASN A 684 -17.65 17.56 -9.49
C ASN A 684 -17.58 16.07 -9.89
N GLY A 685 -18.62 15.58 -10.57
CA GLY A 685 -18.61 14.27 -11.24
C GLY A 685 -18.31 14.37 -12.74
N PHE A 686 -18.25 13.22 -13.41
CA PHE A 686 -18.24 13.14 -14.87
C PHE A 686 -19.51 13.78 -15.45
N ASN A 687 -20.66 13.49 -14.83
CA ASN A 687 -21.92 14.20 -15.03
C ASN A 687 -22.05 15.34 -14.02
N LYS A 688 -21.59 16.51 -14.42
CA LYS A 688 -21.60 17.72 -13.60
C LYS A 688 -23.01 18.27 -13.44
N VAL A 689 -23.27 18.88 -12.30
CA VAL A 689 -24.53 19.58 -12.00
C VAL A 689 -24.23 20.99 -11.52
N ASP A 690 -24.97 21.97 -12.01
CA ASP A 690 -24.98 23.33 -11.48
C ASP A 690 -25.79 23.35 -10.19
N CYS A 691 -25.13 23.68 -9.08
CA CYS A 691 -25.75 23.64 -7.76
C CYS A 691 -26.71 24.79 -7.47
N ALA A 692 -26.68 25.86 -8.26
CA ALA A 692 -27.66 26.94 -8.16
C ALA A 692 -28.98 26.58 -8.86
N THR A 693 -28.90 25.85 -9.98
CA THR A 693 -30.07 25.55 -10.82
C THR A 693 -30.56 24.10 -10.72
N GLY A 694 -29.73 23.18 -10.21
CA GLY A 694 -29.98 21.74 -10.20
C GLY A 694 -29.90 21.08 -11.58
N LYS A 695 -29.46 21.81 -12.62
CA LYS A 695 -29.40 21.32 -14.00
C LYS A 695 -28.06 20.64 -14.29
N ASP A 696 -28.11 19.58 -15.09
CA ASP A 696 -26.90 18.96 -15.61
C ASP A 696 -26.15 19.94 -16.54
N LEU A 697 -24.82 19.95 -16.40
CA LEU A 697 -23.91 20.70 -17.24
C LEU A 697 -23.31 19.78 -18.31
N PRO A 698 -22.87 20.34 -19.46
CA PRO A 698 -22.16 19.57 -20.46
C PRO A 698 -20.92 18.87 -19.87
N ARG A 699 -20.70 17.62 -20.26
CA ARG A 699 -19.49 16.88 -19.91
C ARG A 699 -18.27 17.56 -20.54
N ASP A 700 -17.11 17.44 -19.89
CA ASP A 700 -15.87 17.92 -20.49
C ASP A 700 -15.55 17.07 -21.74
N PRO A 701 -15.32 17.70 -22.92
CA PRO A 701 -15.17 16.97 -24.16
C PRO A 701 -13.92 16.08 -24.20
N VAL A 702 -12.83 16.48 -23.53
CA VAL A 702 -11.62 15.65 -23.47
C VAL A 702 -11.84 14.50 -22.50
N ALA A 703 -12.52 14.71 -21.38
CA ALA A 703 -12.87 13.59 -20.50
C ALA A 703 -13.76 12.57 -21.23
N VAL A 704 -14.73 13.02 -22.04
CA VAL A 704 -15.55 12.12 -22.88
C VAL A 704 -14.67 11.40 -23.91
N GLU A 705 -13.84 12.13 -24.65
CA GLU A 705 -12.92 11.59 -25.65
C GLU A 705 -12.03 10.48 -25.06
N GLU A 706 -11.39 10.76 -23.94
CA GLU A 706 -10.40 9.89 -23.31
C GLU A 706 -11.02 8.70 -22.58
N LEU A 707 -12.14 8.89 -21.87
CA LEU A 707 -12.82 7.80 -21.16
C LEU A 707 -13.59 6.87 -22.11
N SER A 708 -14.08 7.38 -23.25
CA SER A 708 -14.79 6.58 -24.25
C SER A 708 -13.89 6.01 -25.36
N ARG A 709 -12.57 6.23 -25.28
CA ARG A 709 -11.61 5.88 -26.33
C ARG A 709 -11.67 4.41 -26.73
N ALA A 710 -11.30 4.12 -27.98
CA ALA A 710 -11.25 2.76 -28.51
C ALA A 710 -10.32 1.87 -27.68
N TYR A 711 -10.79 0.66 -27.34
CA TYR A 711 -9.99 -0.31 -26.59
C TYR A 711 -10.51 -1.74 -26.78
N PRO A 712 -9.65 -2.76 -26.62
CA PRO A 712 -10.13 -4.14 -26.56
C PRO A 712 -10.79 -4.41 -25.20
N ARG A 713 -12.09 -4.69 -25.22
CA ARG A 713 -12.83 -5.15 -24.04
C ARG A 713 -12.39 -6.55 -23.63
N ALA A 714 -12.21 -7.43 -24.62
CA ALA A 714 -11.66 -8.76 -24.43
C ALA A 714 -10.84 -9.20 -25.66
N VAL A 715 -9.72 -9.89 -25.43
CA VAL A 715 -8.89 -10.46 -26.50
C VAL A 715 -8.61 -11.95 -26.28
N PRO A 716 -8.60 -12.77 -27.34
CA PRO A 716 -8.19 -14.17 -27.21
C PRO A 716 -6.71 -14.27 -26.82
N GLY A 717 -6.41 -15.06 -25.79
CA GLY A 717 -5.04 -15.23 -25.31
C GLY A 717 -4.54 -14.02 -24.51
N ARG A 718 -3.48 -13.37 -25.00
CA ARG A 718 -2.79 -12.29 -24.27
C ARG A 718 -2.58 -11.04 -25.11
N LEU A 719 -2.88 -9.89 -24.54
CA LEU A 719 -2.53 -8.57 -25.06
C LEU A 719 -1.05 -8.27 -24.81
N ARG A 720 -0.29 -7.93 -25.86
CA ARG A 720 1.15 -7.62 -25.80
C ARG A 720 1.42 -6.12 -25.86
N SER A 721 0.68 -5.40 -26.69
CA SER A 721 0.76 -3.94 -26.79
C SER A 721 -0.61 -3.36 -27.06
N LEU A 722 -0.84 -2.15 -26.59
CA LEU A 722 -2.03 -1.36 -26.81
C LEU A 722 -1.61 0.10 -26.95
N SER A 723 -2.18 0.79 -27.91
CA SER A 723 -2.05 2.23 -28.08
C SER A 723 -3.30 2.74 -28.81
N THR A 724 -3.84 3.84 -28.32
CA THR A 724 -5.00 4.52 -28.90
C THR A 724 -4.60 5.96 -29.22
N PRO A 725 -3.97 6.23 -30.39
CA PRO A 725 -3.40 7.55 -30.73
C PRO A 725 -4.43 8.68 -30.79
N THR A 726 -5.68 8.33 -31.10
CA THR A 726 -6.85 9.20 -31.00
C THR A 726 -7.98 8.37 -30.42
N ALA A 727 -9.02 8.98 -29.88
CA ALA A 727 -10.14 8.25 -29.28
C ALA A 727 -10.80 7.19 -30.18
N ARG A 728 -10.62 7.26 -31.51
CA ARG A 728 -11.24 6.34 -32.47
C ARG A 728 -10.26 5.37 -33.11
N THR A 729 -8.95 5.63 -33.00
CA THR A 729 -7.92 4.81 -33.64
C THR A 729 -7.27 3.88 -32.63
N LEU A 730 -7.09 2.62 -33.01
CA LEU A 730 -6.57 1.59 -32.11
C LEU A 730 -5.44 0.84 -32.79
N ARG A 731 -4.37 0.56 -32.05
CA ARG A 731 -3.31 -0.37 -32.46
C ARG A 731 -3.05 -1.34 -31.33
N LEU A 732 -3.26 -2.63 -31.59
CA LEU A 732 -2.94 -3.67 -30.63
C LEU A 732 -2.18 -4.84 -31.26
N THR A 733 -1.38 -5.50 -30.43
CA THR A 733 -0.81 -6.81 -30.74
C THR A 733 -1.14 -7.78 -29.65
N GLY A 734 -1.34 -9.04 -30.01
CA GLY A 734 -1.60 -10.09 -29.04
C GLY A 734 -1.08 -11.45 -29.46
N GLU A 735 -1.30 -12.43 -28.60
CA GLU A 735 -0.82 -13.80 -28.75
C GLU A 735 -1.90 -14.78 -28.30
N ALA A 736 -2.50 -15.47 -29.27
CA ALA A 736 -3.54 -16.48 -29.11
C ALA A 736 -3.01 -17.85 -29.57
N ALA A 737 -2.20 -18.51 -28.72
CA ALA A 737 -1.53 -19.77 -29.07
C ALA A 737 -2.49 -20.90 -29.52
N ARG A 738 -3.70 -20.94 -28.96
CA ARG A 738 -4.74 -21.91 -29.33
C ARG A 738 -5.78 -21.36 -30.33
N GLY A 739 -5.61 -20.12 -30.77
CA GLY A 739 -6.63 -19.37 -31.50
C GLY A 739 -7.85 -19.03 -30.65
N GLY A 740 -8.71 -18.15 -31.15
CA GLY A 740 -10.02 -17.85 -30.56
C GLY A 740 -10.83 -16.88 -31.40
N CYS A 741 -12.16 -17.06 -31.46
CA CYS A 741 -13.10 -16.30 -32.31
C CYS A 741 -13.92 -15.24 -31.59
N ASP A 742 -13.48 -14.88 -30.39
CA ASP A 742 -14.26 -14.06 -29.45
C ASP A 742 -13.53 -12.74 -29.12
N LEU A 743 -12.73 -12.21 -30.07
CA LEU A 743 -12.17 -10.86 -29.98
C LEU A 743 -13.32 -9.85 -29.84
N ASP A 744 -13.13 -8.85 -28.98
CA ASP A 744 -14.15 -7.86 -28.68
C ASP A 744 -13.53 -6.49 -28.43
N VAL A 745 -13.77 -5.56 -29.35
CA VAL A 745 -13.19 -4.22 -29.36
C VAL A 745 -14.31 -3.18 -29.43
N TRP A 746 -14.21 -2.18 -28.56
CA TRP A 746 -15.05 -0.98 -28.59
C TRP A 746 -14.39 0.12 -29.44
N VAL A 747 -15.19 0.84 -30.23
CA VAL A 747 -14.78 2.05 -30.96
C VAL A 747 -15.88 3.10 -30.84
N PRO A 748 -15.60 4.32 -30.32
CA PRO A 748 -16.64 5.34 -30.14
C PRO A 748 -17.01 6.06 -31.45
N GLY A 749 -18.19 6.69 -31.43
CA GLY A 749 -18.67 7.63 -32.44
C GLY A 749 -19.37 6.99 -33.65
N ASP A 750 -19.98 7.83 -34.48
CA ASP A 750 -20.93 7.37 -35.51
C ASP A 750 -20.27 6.82 -36.78
N ALA A 751 -19.05 7.26 -37.13
CA ALA A 751 -18.41 6.78 -38.35
C ALA A 751 -18.01 5.31 -38.22
N ARG A 752 -18.30 4.50 -39.25
CA ARG A 752 -17.99 3.08 -39.24
C ARG A 752 -16.46 2.85 -39.20
N PRO A 753 -15.93 2.08 -38.24
CA PRO A 753 -14.49 1.81 -38.17
C PRO A 753 -14.03 0.90 -39.32
N MET A 754 -12.78 1.08 -39.74
CA MET A 754 -12.13 0.24 -40.74
C MET A 754 -11.04 -0.61 -40.09
N PRO A 755 -11.37 -1.83 -39.63
CA PRO A 755 -10.39 -2.73 -39.03
C PRO A 755 -9.52 -3.39 -40.11
N ASP A 756 -8.22 -3.47 -39.84
CA ASP A 756 -7.25 -4.24 -40.61
C ASP A 756 -6.38 -5.05 -39.64
N GLY A 757 -6.02 -6.28 -40.01
CA GLY A 757 -5.32 -7.16 -39.07
C GLY A 757 -4.52 -8.27 -39.73
N GLU A 758 -3.39 -8.59 -39.10
CA GLU A 758 -2.54 -9.72 -39.45
C GLU A 758 -2.86 -10.89 -38.52
N ASN A 759 -3.09 -12.08 -39.10
CA ASN A 759 -3.58 -13.26 -38.36
C ASN A 759 -4.88 -13.01 -37.58
N VAL A 760 -5.71 -12.11 -38.12
CA VAL A 760 -7.06 -11.84 -37.66
C VAL A 760 -8.01 -12.07 -38.83
N SER A 761 -9.06 -12.86 -38.64
CA SER A 761 -10.02 -13.23 -39.69
C SER A 761 -11.45 -13.09 -39.19
N GLY A 762 -12.42 -13.07 -40.10
CA GLY A 762 -13.84 -12.97 -39.74
C GLY A 762 -14.19 -11.68 -39.00
N LEU A 763 -13.52 -10.57 -39.31
CA LEU A 763 -13.79 -9.28 -38.68
C LEU A 763 -15.19 -8.78 -39.03
N THR A 764 -16.00 -8.54 -38.01
CA THR A 764 -17.34 -7.97 -38.15
C THR A 764 -17.49 -6.74 -37.28
N VAL A 765 -18.05 -5.68 -37.84
CA VAL A 765 -18.37 -4.43 -37.13
C VAL A 765 -19.87 -4.28 -37.00
N ARG A 766 -20.35 -4.09 -35.77
CA ARG A 766 -21.76 -3.89 -35.45
C ARG A 766 -21.94 -2.53 -34.77
N GLN A 767 -22.83 -1.71 -35.29
CA GLN A 767 -23.21 -0.46 -34.63
C GLN A 767 -23.97 -0.78 -33.34
N VAL A 768 -23.64 -0.05 -32.28
CA VAL A 768 -24.30 -0.10 -30.97
C VAL A 768 -24.51 1.34 -30.48
N PRO A 769 -25.31 1.59 -29.43
CA PRO A 769 -25.43 2.93 -28.88
C PRO A 769 -24.06 3.56 -28.58
N GLY A 770 -23.83 4.77 -29.11
CA GLY A 770 -22.61 5.56 -28.91
C GLY A 770 -21.36 5.13 -29.71
N GLY A 771 -21.40 4.02 -30.44
CA GLY A 771 -20.24 3.55 -31.20
C GLY A 771 -20.40 2.21 -31.89
N TRP A 772 -19.33 1.43 -31.91
CA TRP A 772 -19.22 0.18 -32.66
C TRP A 772 -18.57 -0.91 -31.83
N ARG A 773 -19.01 -2.14 -32.07
CA ARG A 773 -18.36 -3.36 -31.56
C ARG A 773 -17.75 -4.12 -32.73
N LEU A 774 -16.46 -4.35 -32.62
CA LEU A 774 -15.67 -5.13 -33.55
C LEU A 774 -15.39 -6.50 -32.93
N THR A 775 -15.72 -7.56 -33.66
CA THR A 775 -15.44 -8.94 -33.26
C THR A 775 -14.71 -9.69 -34.37
N GLY A 776 -14.01 -10.78 -34.03
CA GLY A 776 -13.28 -11.59 -35.01
C GLY A 776 -12.49 -12.73 -34.37
N CYS A 777 -11.80 -13.49 -35.22
CA CYS A 777 -10.91 -14.58 -34.83
C CYS A 777 -9.45 -14.17 -34.91
N ALA A 778 -8.65 -14.55 -33.92
CA ALA A 778 -7.21 -14.34 -33.94
C ALA A 778 -6.45 -15.63 -33.60
N THR A 779 -5.29 -15.84 -34.24
CA THR A 779 -4.46 -17.04 -34.09
C THR A 779 -2.98 -16.70 -34.01
N GLY A 780 -2.23 -17.43 -33.19
CA GLY A 780 -0.79 -17.19 -33.05
C GLY A 780 -0.49 -15.77 -32.56
N ARG A 781 0.57 -15.14 -33.07
CA ARG A 781 0.78 -13.70 -32.87
C ARG A 781 -0.04 -12.93 -33.89
N TYR A 782 -0.82 -11.97 -33.42
CA TYR A 782 -1.72 -11.19 -34.26
C TYR A 782 -1.56 -9.70 -34.00
N ARG A 783 -1.96 -8.91 -34.99
CA ARG A 783 -2.02 -7.45 -34.94
C ARG A 783 -3.40 -7.02 -35.42
N LEU A 784 -3.97 -6.03 -34.75
CA LEU A 784 -5.17 -5.34 -35.21
C LEU A 784 -4.92 -3.84 -35.16
N THR A 785 -5.27 -3.18 -36.25
CA THR A 785 -5.36 -1.73 -36.36
C THR A 785 -6.78 -1.34 -36.71
N VAL A 786 -7.30 -0.29 -36.08
CA VAL A 786 -8.62 0.27 -36.40
C VAL A 786 -8.43 1.74 -36.74
N GLY A 787 -8.91 2.12 -37.93
CA GLY A 787 -8.93 3.50 -38.45
C GLY A 787 -10.31 4.13 -38.39
#